data_AF-A0A254RZM3-F1
#
_entry.id   AF-A0A254RZM3-F1
#
_cell.length_a   1.000
_cell.length_b   1.000
_cell.length_c   1.000
_cell.angle_alpha   90.00
_cell.angle_beta   90.00
_cell.angle_gamma   90.00
#
_symmetry.space_group_name_H-M   'P 1'
#
loop_
_entity.id
_entity.type
_entity.pdbx_description
1 polymer ?
#
loop_
_entity_poly.entity_id
_entity_poly.type
_entity_poly.pdbx_seq_one_letter_code
_entity_poly.pdbx_strand_id
1 'polypeptide(L)'
;MAIVLAGLLAACSDGRVAGGVTEDAGLAIKDLDVAGLAQKGPFVKGSAVTVQGVDCKTMKFTEEKFSGKVKSNKGDFDVDDVNLSASCALFEVSGYYLNEVSGEKSSDKLTLHAITDLNDRKSVNINVLTELEYERVMKLVSEEKMSFDDAKMQAEKEVLASLGVMDRFESFEGMSIYEKGEGNATLLATSVLLQSDLDAEKLAGRMDDIASSITKNGEWNDEKAKTEMADWAATAKSDGKYEAVRKNLEKWSGSDEIPEFEKVVEMYGADSTMTDSRDGKVYRTVKIGNQVWMAENLNFKVDCSYCYNDSAEYCTKYGRLYSWAAANRACPDGWHLPTMDEFDTLFAAAGGESIAGKKLKSASGWRNGGNGTDDFGFTALPAGIRYGKEVYYNYEGDHANFWSSVKNGNDSAKYVNMFYDYDNARPLVHDKNDGMSVRCLKGESTAKVETEVPSGWSWDVPKELRFNPNIKYDTMIDPRDKQVYKIVKISPKGSDYSQVWMAENLNYADSVKTPSLKGQNWCYNNDEKNCKVSGRYYTWAAAIDSVALANDSKNPLNCGYGKTCGINRGVQGICPDGWHLPTLHEWGLLSVALGNAGVAGDSLKALTGWDYAGTADNNGVDAYGFAALPTGRMVSTSSWSNVGSNVYYWSSEEDGTYEAQYSNINNIYTKFYLFQGSKKYGQSVRCIKGDPSTAAIKSSSSSSVDETKSSSSSAKLSSSAAVSSSSYVVTKEWSWDVPKEARFNPNIKYDSMIDPRDKRVYKVVKIEVKERDYSKVWMAENLNYSDSVRTPSLKGKSWCYRDSAKYCEVSGRYYTWAAAIDSVALVSDTVAPLDCGYGKTCELGEQRIQGICPDGWHLPNRDEWGWLSVYLGNAGVAGDTLKALTGWDYAGTENNNGVDAYGFTALPTGRRVSETSWRNIGSDVYYWTSQEEDAYEAQYSNMNNQYTKFYLYQGSKTYGQSVRCVKD
;
A
#
# COMPACT_ATOMS: atom_id res chain seq x y z
N MET A 1 6.61 -2.32 -74.55
CA MET A 1 5.28 -2.36 -75.19
C MET A 1 4.44 -1.28 -74.49
N ALA A 2 4.13 -0.18 -75.18
CA ALA A 2 3.00 0.79 -75.00
C ALA A 2 2.30 0.90 -73.61
N ILE A 3 2.01 2.04 -72.95
CA ILE A 3 1.56 3.41 -73.33
C ILE A 3 1.59 4.32 -72.05
N VAL A 4 2.26 5.49 -72.06
CA VAL A 4 1.82 6.93 -71.95
C VAL A 4 0.89 7.38 -70.79
N LEU A 5 1.33 8.37 -69.98
CA LEU A 5 0.75 9.73 -69.70
C LEU A 5 1.58 10.41 -68.58
N ALA A 6 2.43 11.44 -68.81
CA ALA A 6 2.18 12.90 -68.96
C ALA A 6 1.50 13.54 -67.72
N GLY A 7 1.96 14.61 -67.06
CA GLY A 7 3.06 15.60 -67.14
C GLY A 7 2.96 16.46 -65.85
N LEU A 8 3.65 17.58 -65.58
CA LEU A 8 4.76 18.34 -66.14
C LEU A 8 5.10 19.38 -65.05
N LEU A 9 6.38 19.53 -64.70
CA LEU A 9 6.95 20.63 -63.92
C LEU A 9 7.54 21.68 -64.88
N ALA A 10 7.47 22.97 -64.53
CA ALA A 10 8.46 24.03 -64.78
C ALA A 10 7.80 25.42 -64.61
N ALA A 11 8.48 26.55 -64.42
CA ALA A 11 9.69 27.00 -63.72
C ALA A 11 9.88 28.49 -64.09
N CYS A 12 10.61 29.22 -63.24
CA CYS A 12 11.34 30.50 -63.45
C CYS A 12 10.62 31.85 -63.22
N SER A 13 11.42 32.78 -62.68
CA SER A 13 11.15 34.11 -62.13
C SER A 13 11.79 35.25 -62.94
N ASP A 14 11.23 36.48 -62.91
CA ASP A 14 11.94 37.76 -62.62
C ASP A 14 11.08 39.05 -62.75
N GLY A 15 11.26 39.99 -61.80
CA GLY A 15 11.62 41.41 -62.04
C GLY A 15 10.66 42.53 -62.55
N ARG A 16 9.98 43.23 -61.61
CA ARG A 16 9.67 44.70 -61.42
C ARG A 16 9.42 45.69 -62.62
N VAL A 17 8.38 46.54 -62.51
CA VAL A 17 8.36 48.04 -62.33
C VAL A 17 6.92 48.61 -62.42
N ALA A 18 6.71 49.77 -61.76
CA ALA A 18 5.49 50.40 -61.22
C ALA A 18 4.66 51.33 -62.14
N GLY A 19 3.45 51.70 -61.68
CA GLY A 19 2.86 53.05 -61.85
C GLY A 19 1.32 53.13 -61.96
N GLY A 20 0.65 53.80 -61.01
CA GLY A 20 -0.67 54.44 -61.25
C GLY A 20 -1.72 54.29 -60.14
N VAL A 21 -1.79 55.27 -59.24
CA VAL A 21 -2.72 55.49 -58.12
C VAL A 21 -4.20 55.62 -58.53
N THR A 22 -5.10 55.03 -57.74
CA THR A 22 -6.24 55.73 -57.11
C THR A 22 -6.47 55.13 -55.72
N GLU A 23 -6.46 56.00 -54.71
CA GLU A 23 -6.89 55.72 -53.34
C GLU A 23 -8.41 55.53 -53.36
N ASP A 24 -8.87 54.32 -53.07
CA ASP A 24 -10.11 54.12 -52.34
C ASP A 24 -9.71 53.34 -51.10
N ALA A 25 -9.90 53.92 -49.92
CA ALA A 25 -9.84 53.19 -48.66
C ALA A 25 -11.03 52.22 -48.68
N GLY A 26 -10.84 51.07 -49.33
CA GLY A 26 -11.88 50.07 -49.50
C GLY A 26 -12.33 49.58 -48.14
N LEU A 27 -13.60 49.82 -47.80
CA LEU A 27 -14.25 49.19 -46.66
C LEU A 27 -14.12 47.67 -46.82
N ALA A 28 -13.66 47.00 -45.76
CA ALA A 28 -13.58 45.54 -45.72
C ALA A 28 -14.98 44.93 -45.52
N ILE A 29 -15.83 45.58 -44.71
CA ILE A 29 -17.23 45.23 -44.49
C ILE A 29 -18.10 46.40 -44.94
N LYS A 30 -19.09 46.12 -45.78
CA LYS A 30 -19.97 47.13 -46.36
C LYS A 30 -21.42 46.74 -46.23
N ASP A 31 -22.23 47.67 -45.72
CA ASP A 31 -23.70 47.56 -45.60
C ASP A 31 -24.15 46.21 -45.01
N LEU A 32 -23.47 45.75 -43.96
CA LEU A 32 -23.73 44.46 -43.34
C LEU A 32 -24.69 44.62 -42.15
N ASP A 33 -25.85 43.97 -42.22
CA ASP A 33 -26.74 43.81 -41.06
C ASP A 33 -26.24 42.62 -40.23
N VAL A 34 -25.89 42.89 -38.97
CA VAL A 34 -25.43 41.86 -38.02
C VAL A 34 -26.46 41.70 -36.90
N ALA A 35 -26.83 40.46 -36.61
CA ALA A 35 -27.75 40.11 -35.52
C ALA A 35 -27.10 39.16 -34.51
N GLY A 36 -27.72 38.98 -33.36
CA GLY A 36 -27.24 38.03 -32.36
C GLY A 36 -28.01 38.05 -31.06
N LEU A 37 -27.51 37.28 -30.08
CA LEU A 37 -28.03 37.18 -28.72
C LEU A 37 -26.97 37.65 -27.71
N ALA A 38 -27.38 38.45 -26.73
CA ALA A 38 -26.55 38.85 -25.59
C ALA A 38 -26.93 38.05 -24.32
N GLN A 39 -26.02 37.19 -23.83
CA GLN A 39 -26.35 36.11 -22.89
C GLN A 39 -25.29 35.86 -21.78
N LYS A 40 -25.62 36.28 -20.56
CA LYS A 40 -25.17 35.72 -19.27
C LYS A 40 -26.31 34.81 -18.75
N GLY A 41 -27.39 35.43 -18.30
CA GLY A 41 -28.73 35.12 -18.79
C GLY A 41 -29.11 36.17 -19.84
N PRO A 42 -30.35 36.21 -20.36
CA PRO A 42 -30.68 37.19 -21.39
C PRO A 42 -30.52 38.63 -20.86
N PHE A 43 -29.78 39.44 -21.60
CA PHE A 43 -29.79 40.89 -21.37
C PHE A 43 -31.19 41.44 -21.61
N VAL A 44 -31.62 42.39 -20.77
CA VAL A 44 -32.98 42.94 -20.85
C VAL A 44 -33.11 43.93 -22.01
N LYS A 45 -34.34 44.10 -22.49
CA LYS A 45 -34.68 45.08 -23.52
C LYS A 45 -34.13 46.48 -23.19
N GLY A 46 -33.46 47.08 -24.17
CA GLY A 46 -32.88 48.42 -24.10
C GLY A 46 -31.42 48.47 -23.63
N SER A 47 -30.81 47.33 -23.30
CA SER A 47 -29.36 47.23 -23.09
C SER A 47 -28.61 47.68 -24.35
N ALA A 48 -27.53 48.44 -24.17
CA ALA A 48 -26.79 49.03 -25.28
C ALA A 48 -25.88 47.98 -25.91
N VAL A 49 -25.84 47.93 -27.24
CA VAL A 49 -24.92 47.08 -28.01
C VAL A 49 -24.09 47.98 -28.92
N THR A 50 -22.78 47.78 -28.99
CA THR A 50 -21.92 48.52 -29.92
C THR A 50 -21.04 47.58 -30.73
N VAL A 51 -20.73 47.98 -31.96
CA VAL A 51 -19.84 47.26 -32.88
C VAL A 51 -18.76 48.22 -33.33
N GLN A 52 -17.50 47.88 -33.08
CA GLN A 52 -16.37 48.71 -33.47
C GLN A 52 -15.35 47.90 -34.26
N GLY A 53 -14.83 48.48 -35.35
CA GLY A 53 -13.82 47.82 -36.17
C GLY A 53 -12.48 47.66 -35.43
N VAL A 54 -11.81 46.54 -35.69
CA VAL A 54 -10.50 46.21 -35.13
C VAL A 54 -9.61 45.66 -36.24
N ASP A 55 -8.40 46.18 -36.38
CA ASP A 55 -7.43 45.63 -37.33
C ASP A 55 -7.03 44.20 -36.90
N CYS A 56 -7.36 43.20 -37.73
CA CYS A 56 -7.14 41.77 -37.44
C CYS A 56 -5.68 41.38 -37.19
N LYS A 57 -4.69 42.22 -37.56
CA LYS A 57 -3.26 41.91 -37.43
C LYS A 57 -2.60 42.59 -36.25
N THR A 58 -3.15 43.72 -35.82
CA THR A 58 -2.54 44.57 -34.79
C THR A 58 -3.42 44.75 -33.56
N MET A 59 -4.70 44.37 -33.65
CA MET A 59 -5.73 44.60 -32.62
C MET A 59 -5.93 46.07 -32.26
N LYS A 60 -5.55 46.98 -33.17
CA LYS A 60 -5.82 48.41 -33.02
C LYS A 60 -7.25 48.71 -33.46
N PHE A 61 -7.98 49.42 -32.62
CA PHE A 61 -9.32 49.90 -32.94
C PHE A 61 -9.30 50.87 -34.11
N THR A 62 -10.32 50.77 -34.96
CA THR A 62 -10.61 51.74 -36.01
C THR A 62 -11.64 52.77 -35.48
N GLU A 63 -11.83 53.86 -36.22
CA GLU A 63 -12.69 54.97 -35.78
C GLU A 63 -14.19 54.68 -35.96
N GLU A 64 -14.54 53.72 -36.81
CA GLU A 64 -15.91 53.37 -37.13
C GLU A 64 -16.56 52.58 -35.99
N LYS A 65 -17.62 53.16 -35.41
CA LYS A 65 -18.41 52.55 -34.34
C LYS A 65 -19.90 52.69 -34.62
N PHE A 66 -20.60 51.57 -34.54
CA PHE A 66 -22.04 51.46 -34.71
C PHE A 66 -22.70 51.09 -33.38
N SER A 67 -23.98 51.38 -33.25
CA SER A 67 -24.71 51.12 -32.00
C SER A 67 -26.12 50.62 -32.29
N GLY A 68 -26.50 49.58 -31.56
CA GLY A 68 -27.85 49.04 -31.52
C GLY A 68 -28.33 48.90 -30.08
N LYS A 69 -29.44 48.18 -29.91
CA LYS A 69 -29.99 47.85 -28.59
C LYS A 69 -30.59 46.46 -28.60
N VAL A 70 -30.58 45.82 -27.45
CA VAL A 70 -31.35 44.59 -27.21
C VAL A 70 -32.85 44.90 -27.38
N LYS A 71 -33.52 44.18 -28.28
CA LYS A 71 -34.91 44.39 -28.70
C LYS A 71 -35.94 43.80 -27.76
N SER A 72 -35.63 42.66 -27.15
CA SER A 72 -36.54 41.95 -26.25
C SER A 72 -35.81 41.40 -25.03
N ASN A 73 -36.56 40.95 -24.02
CA ASN A 73 -35.98 40.31 -22.83
C ASN A 73 -35.43 38.90 -23.08
N LYS A 74 -35.30 38.50 -24.36
CA LYS A 74 -34.57 37.29 -24.77
C LYS A 74 -33.09 37.56 -25.06
N GLY A 75 -32.68 38.83 -25.11
CA GLY A 75 -31.30 39.22 -25.42
C GLY A 75 -31.02 39.42 -26.91
N ASP A 76 -32.03 39.30 -27.79
CA ASP A 76 -31.88 39.50 -29.23
C ASP A 76 -31.59 40.97 -29.60
N PHE A 77 -30.62 41.16 -30.48
CA PHE A 77 -30.24 42.46 -31.03
C PHE A 77 -29.94 42.36 -32.53
N ASP A 78 -29.97 43.52 -33.19
CA ASP A 78 -29.36 43.76 -34.49
C ASP A 78 -28.67 45.13 -34.52
N VAL A 79 -27.76 45.26 -35.46
CA VAL A 79 -27.09 46.52 -35.81
C VAL A 79 -27.08 46.59 -37.34
N ASP A 80 -27.85 47.53 -37.87
CA ASP A 80 -28.03 47.72 -39.31
C ASP A 80 -26.89 48.55 -39.92
N ASP A 81 -26.66 48.37 -41.22
CA ASP A 81 -25.77 49.20 -42.03
C ASP A 81 -24.31 49.29 -41.51
N VAL A 82 -23.75 48.19 -40.98
CA VAL A 82 -22.38 48.17 -40.46
C VAL A 82 -21.37 48.29 -41.60
N ASN A 83 -20.55 49.35 -41.52
CA ASN A 83 -19.52 49.69 -42.51
C ASN A 83 -18.16 49.86 -41.82
N LEU A 84 -17.22 48.92 -42.04
CA LEU A 84 -15.92 48.87 -41.34
C LEU A 84 -14.76 48.79 -42.33
N SER A 85 -13.68 49.52 -42.02
CA SER A 85 -12.41 49.45 -42.76
C SER A 85 -11.62 48.16 -42.52
N ALA A 86 -11.90 47.44 -41.43
CA ALA A 86 -11.35 46.14 -41.10
C ALA A 86 -12.45 45.06 -41.04
N SER A 87 -12.10 43.80 -41.31
CA SER A 87 -13.06 42.70 -41.26
C SER A 87 -13.35 42.19 -39.84
N CYS A 88 -12.39 42.34 -38.92
CA CYS A 88 -12.60 42.02 -37.52
C CYS A 88 -13.32 43.15 -36.79
N ALA A 89 -14.16 42.78 -35.84
CA ALA A 89 -14.94 43.70 -35.03
C ALA A 89 -15.01 43.25 -33.57
N LEU A 90 -15.02 44.21 -32.67
CA LEU A 90 -15.37 44.04 -31.27
C LEU A 90 -16.84 44.40 -31.07
N PHE A 91 -17.60 43.45 -30.55
CA PHE A 91 -18.96 43.64 -30.07
C PHE A 91 -18.91 43.84 -28.57
N GLU A 92 -19.68 44.80 -28.07
CA GLU A 92 -19.84 45.09 -26.64
C GLU A 92 -21.32 45.19 -26.32
N VAL A 93 -21.79 44.52 -25.27
CA VAL A 93 -23.12 44.73 -24.69
C VAL A 93 -22.97 45.22 -23.25
N SER A 94 -23.69 46.28 -22.89
CA SER A 94 -23.73 46.77 -21.51
C SER A 94 -25.17 47.04 -21.06
N GLY A 95 -25.56 46.44 -19.94
CA GLY A 95 -26.93 46.53 -19.43
C GLY A 95 -27.24 45.61 -18.27
N TYR A 96 -28.53 45.55 -17.91
CA TYR A 96 -29.02 44.63 -16.90
C TYR A 96 -29.34 43.28 -17.55
N TYR A 97 -29.21 42.19 -16.81
CA TYR A 97 -29.53 40.84 -17.27
C TYR A 97 -30.54 40.17 -16.33
N LEU A 98 -31.18 39.09 -16.79
CA LEU A 98 -31.96 38.21 -15.93
C LEU A 98 -31.05 37.09 -15.42
N ASN A 99 -30.96 36.94 -14.10
CA ASN A 99 -30.16 35.90 -13.44
C ASN A 99 -30.89 34.55 -13.54
N GLU A 100 -30.33 33.63 -14.30
CA GLU A 100 -30.85 32.29 -14.57
C GLU A 100 -31.06 31.44 -13.31
N VAL A 101 -30.24 31.63 -12.27
CA VAL A 101 -30.31 30.89 -11.00
C VAL A 101 -31.44 31.41 -10.11
N SER A 102 -31.54 32.74 -9.92
CA SER A 102 -32.56 33.34 -9.03
C SER A 102 -33.89 33.63 -9.73
N GLY A 103 -33.87 33.80 -11.05
CA GLY A 103 -35.01 34.25 -11.85
C GLY A 103 -35.27 35.77 -11.79
N GLU A 104 -34.41 36.53 -11.11
CA GLU A 104 -34.56 37.97 -10.88
C GLU A 104 -33.73 38.82 -11.86
N LYS A 105 -34.10 40.08 -12.02
CA LYS A 105 -33.30 41.06 -12.77
C LYS A 105 -32.09 41.49 -11.92
N SER A 106 -30.91 41.59 -12.53
CA SER A 106 -29.68 42.00 -11.86
C SER A 106 -29.80 43.38 -11.17
N SER A 107 -29.14 43.54 -10.01
CA SER A 107 -29.09 44.80 -9.26
C SER A 107 -28.28 45.87 -9.99
N ASP A 108 -27.24 45.43 -10.70
CA ASP A 108 -26.27 46.26 -11.40
C ASP A 108 -26.10 45.81 -12.85
N LYS A 109 -25.44 46.66 -13.63
CA LYS A 109 -25.13 46.37 -15.04
C LYS A 109 -23.91 45.48 -15.14
N LEU A 110 -23.91 44.63 -16.16
CA LEU A 110 -22.76 43.85 -16.61
C LEU A 110 -22.40 44.31 -18.02
N THR A 111 -21.11 44.23 -18.37
CA THR A 111 -20.63 44.43 -19.73
C THR A 111 -19.98 43.13 -20.20
N LEU A 112 -20.28 42.71 -21.43
CA LEU A 112 -19.65 41.56 -22.08
C LEU A 112 -19.19 41.93 -23.48
N HIS A 113 -18.16 41.26 -23.96
CA HIS A 113 -17.55 41.48 -25.26
C HIS A 113 -17.49 40.21 -26.10
N ALA A 114 -17.40 40.38 -27.42
CA ALA A 114 -17.04 39.32 -28.36
C ALA A 114 -16.18 39.91 -29.47
N ILE A 115 -15.05 39.28 -29.79
CA ILE A 115 -14.17 39.70 -30.87
C ILE A 115 -14.19 38.65 -31.99
N THR A 116 -14.48 39.06 -33.22
CA THR A 116 -14.76 38.12 -34.31
C THR A 116 -14.40 38.67 -35.69
N ASP A 117 -14.19 37.80 -36.68
CA ASP A 117 -14.07 38.19 -38.09
C ASP A 117 -15.44 38.06 -38.79
N LEU A 118 -15.89 39.16 -39.43
CA LEU A 118 -17.19 39.28 -40.08
C LEU A 118 -17.22 38.80 -41.53
N ASN A 119 -16.09 38.42 -42.12
CA ASN A 119 -16.05 37.96 -43.53
C ASN A 119 -17.02 36.79 -43.81
N ASP A 120 -17.16 35.86 -42.86
CA ASP A 120 -17.92 34.62 -43.05
C ASP A 120 -19.12 34.48 -42.10
N ARG A 121 -19.54 35.55 -41.39
CA ARG A 121 -20.67 35.48 -40.44
C ARG A 121 -21.54 36.73 -40.44
N LYS A 122 -22.84 36.51 -40.23
CA LYS A 122 -23.87 37.57 -40.04
C LYS A 122 -24.55 37.51 -38.67
N SER A 123 -24.22 36.48 -37.89
CA SER A 123 -24.73 36.27 -36.54
C SER A 123 -23.56 36.25 -35.57
N VAL A 124 -23.64 37.05 -34.51
CA VAL A 124 -22.60 37.14 -33.47
C VAL A 124 -23.27 37.21 -32.11
N ASN A 125 -23.24 36.11 -31.36
CA ASN A 125 -23.70 36.11 -29.98
C ASN A 125 -22.59 36.65 -29.05
N ILE A 126 -23.00 37.43 -28.06
CA ILE A 126 -22.12 37.97 -27.01
C ILE A 126 -22.49 37.25 -25.72
N ASN A 127 -21.55 36.51 -25.13
CA ASN A 127 -21.83 35.68 -23.97
C ASN A 127 -20.66 35.60 -22.98
N VAL A 128 -20.81 34.82 -21.91
CA VAL A 128 -19.75 34.71 -20.89
C VAL A 128 -18.45 34.12 -21.41
N LEU A 129 -18.50 33.18 -22.35
CA LEU A 129 -17.30 32.56 -22.91
C LEU A 129 -16.57 33.55 -23.83
N THR A 130 -17.31 34.36 -24.60
CA THR A 130 -16.72 35.42 -25.44
C THR A 130 -16.05 36.51 -24.60
N GLU A 131 -16.59 36.80 -23.41
CA GLU A 131 -15.97 37.73 -22.45
C GLU A 131 -14.67 37.18 -21.87
N LEU A 132 -14.59 35.88 -21.57
CA LEU A 132 -13.36 35.30 -21.00
C LEU A 132 -12.22 35.17 -22.02
N GLU A 133 -12.51 35.14 -23.32
CA GLU A 133 -11.50 34.96 -24.37
C GLU A 133 -10.96 36.29 -24.96
N TYR A 134 -11.75 37.37 -25.00
CA TYR A 134 -11.49 38.44 -25.98
C TYR A 134 -10.14 39.15 -25.75
N GLU A 135 -9.80 39.44 -24.49
CA GLU A 135 -8.51 40.05 -24.14
C GLU A 135 -7.34 39.11 -24.45
N ARG A 136 -7.55 37.80 -24.26
CA ARG A 136 -6.54 36.79 -24.58
C ARG A 136 -6.29 36.74 -26.09
N VAL A 137 -7.33 36.79 -26.92
CA VAL A 137 -7.21 36.93 -28.38
C VAL A 137 -6.42 38.20 -28.74
N MET A 138 -6.80 39.33 -28.15
CA MET A 138 -6.13 40.60 -28.41
C MET A 138 -4.64 40.55 -28.09
N LYS A 139 -4.26 39.94 -26.96
CA LYS A 139 -2.87 39.77 -26.56
C LYS A 139 -2.10 38.83 -27.49
N LEU A 140 -2.67 37.67 -27.82
CA LEU A 140 -2.03 36.68 -28.70
C LEU A 140 -1.70 37.27 -30.08
N VAL A 141 -2.58 38.10 -30.63
CA VAL A 141 -2.32 38.78 -31.91
C VAL A 141 -1.34 39.94 -31.73
N SER A 142 -1.60 40.86 -30.80
CA SER A 142 -0.85 42.11 -30.71
C SER A 142 0.55 41.96 -30.13
N GLU A 143 0.74 41.09 -29.14
CA GLU A 143 2.00 40.87 -28.45
C GLU A 143 2.73 39.63 -28.96
N GLU A 144 2.02 38.50 -29.09
CA GLU A 144 2.61 37.21 -29.48
C GLU A 144 2.65 36.98 -31.01
N LYS A 145 2.09 37.92 -31.79
CA LYS A 145 2.14 37.96 -33.27
C LYS A 145 1.47 36.77 -33.95
N MET A 146 0.47 36.17 -33.31
CA MET A 146 -0.36 35.12 -33.90
C MET A 146 -1.33 35.69 -34.96
N SER A 147 -1.77 34.84 -35.89
CA SER A 147 -2.89 35.17 -36.76
C SER A 147 -4.18 35.26 -35.93
N PHE A 148 -5.18 36.02 -36.39
CA PHE A 148 -6.44 36.17 -35.67
C PHE A 148 -7.14 34.81 -35.45
N ASP A 149 -7.20 33.97 -36.50
CA ASP A 149 -7.85 32.67 -36.43
C ASP A 149 -7.12 31.74 -35.44
N ASP A 150 -5.79 31.67 -35.51
CA ASP A 150 -5.02 30.85 -34.57
C ASP A 150 -5.16 31.36 -33.13
N ALA A 151 -5.20 32.68 -32.94
CA ALA A 151 -5.39 33.31 -31.64
C ALA A 151 -6.78 33.01 -31.07
N LYS A 152 -7.84 33.07 -31.88
CA LYS A 152 -9.20 32.66 -31.50
C LYS A 152 -9.22 31.19 -31.10
N MET A 153 -8.69 30.30 -31.95
CA MET A 153 -8.64 28.87 -31.63
C MET A 153 -7.87 28.56 -30.35
N GLN A 154 -6.77 29.27 -30.09
CA GLN A 154 -5.99 29.10 -28.88
C GLN A 154 -6.71 29.63 -27.64
N ALA A 155 -7.29 30.83 -27.70
CA ALA A 155 -8.00 31.44 -26.58
C ALA A 155 -9.25 30.63 -26.19
N GLU A 156 -10.06 30.18 -27.16
CA GLU A 156 -11.23 29.33 -26.89
C GLU A 156 -10.83 28.04 -26.15
N LYS A 157 -9.74 27.41 -26.60
CA LYS A 157 -9.21 26.20 -25.97
C LYS A 157 -8.70 26.47 -24.55
N GLU A 158 -7.99 27.56 -24.32
CA GLU A 158 -7.46 27.95 -23.01
C GLU A 158 -8.60 28.26 -22.02
N VAL A 159 -9.67 28.92 -22.48
CA VAL A 159 -10.87 29.20 -21.67
C VAL A 159 -11.58 27.90 -21.28
N LEU A 160 -11.86 27.01 -22.23
CA LEU A 160 -12.52 25.73 -21.92
C LEU A 160 -11.67 24.87 -20.97
N ALA A 161 -10.37 24.77 -21.24
CA ALA A 161 -9.44 24.02 -20.38
C ALA A 161 -9.39 24.58 -18.95
N SER A 162 -9.42 25.91 -18.81
CA SER A 162 -9.48 26.59 -17.52
C SER A 162 -10.75 26.27 -16.74
N LEU A 163 -11.86 26.00 -17.44
CA LEU A 163 -13.14 25.59 -16.87
C LEU A 163 -13.26 24.07 -16.69
N GLY A 164 -12.20 23.30 -16.96
CA GLY A 164 -12.21 21.84 -16.85
C GLY A 164 -13.01 21.15 -17.97
N VAL A 165 -13.37 21.87 -19.03
CA VAL A 165 -14.07 21.35 -20.21
C VAL A 165 -13.05 21.14 -21.32
N MET A 166 -12.95 19.93 -21.86
CA MET A 166 -11.87 19.55 -22.77
C MET A 166 -12.34 19.36 -24.21
N ASP A 167 -13.65 19.41 -24.44
CA ASP A 167 -14.27 19.25 -25.76
C ASP A 167 -14.23 20.58 -26.51
N ARG A 168 -13.83 20.54 -27.78
CA ARG A 168 -13.90 21.71 -28.66
C ARG A 168 -15.25 21.76 -29.35
N PHE A 169 -15.92 22.89 -29.26
CA PHE A 169 -17.23 23.12 -29.87
C PHE A 169 -17.14 24.09 -31.06
N GLU A 170 -18.30 24.46 -31.60
CA GLU A 170 -18.45 25.61 -32.51
C GLU A 170 -17.91 26.90 -31.85
N SER A 171 -17.65 27.96 -32.63
CA SER A 171 -17.10 29.20 -32.06
C SER A 171 -18.06 29.78 -31.01
N PHE A 172 -17.52 30.41 -29.96
CA PHE A 172 -18.35 30.88 -28.84
C PHE A 172 -19.45 31.85 -29.28
N GLU A 173 -19.21 32.63 -30.32
CA GLU A 173 -20.18 33.56 -30.91
C GLU A 173 -21.35 32.87 -31.64
N GLY A 174 -21.28 31.57 -31.87
CA GLY A 174 -22.38 30.76 -32.40
C GLY A 174 -23.28 30.14 -31.33
N MET A 175 -22.85 30.14 -30.07
CA MET A 175 -23.54 29.41 -29.00
C MET A 175 -24.72 30.17 -28.39
N SER A 176 -25.72 29.43 -27.92
CA SER A 176 -26.96 29.97 -27.35
C SER A 176 -27.44 29.15 -26.15
N ILE A 177 -27.80 29.81 -25.04
CA ILE A 177 -28.38 29.15 -23.85
C ILE A 177 -29.82 28.63 -24.06
N TYR A 178 -30.39 28.80 -25.25
CA TYR A 178 -31.75 28.38 -25.61
C TYR A 178 -31.80 27.22 -26.60
N GLU A 179 -30.63 26.70 -27.01
CA GLU A 179 -30.53 25.67 -28.02
C GLU A 179 -29.86 24.42 -27.46
N LYS A 180 -30.30 23.26 -27.93
CA LYS A 180 -29.64 21.99 -27.58
C LYS A 180 -28.22 21.95 -28.17
N GLY A 181 -27.36 21.13 -27.59
CA GLY A 181 -25.98 20.95 -28.04
C GLY A 181 -25.00 21.01 -26.87
N GLU A 182 -23.88 20.31 -26.99
CA GLU A 182 -22.89 20.20 -25.91
C GLU A 182 -22.18 21.53 -25.65
N GLY A 183 -21.88 22.31 -26.70
CA GLY A 183 -21.34 23.66 -26.56
C GLY A 183 -22.33 24.60 -25.87
N ASN A 184 -23.61 24.54 -26.24
CA ASN A 184 -24.68 25.31 -25.62
C ASN A 184 -24.91 24.92 -24.14
N ALA A 185 -24.79 23.62 -23.82
CA ALA A 185 -24.82 23.13 -22.44
C ALA A 185 -23.62 23.60 -21.63
N THR A 186 -22.43 23.64 -22.24
CA THR A 186 -21.21 24.17 -21.62
C THR A 186 -21.33 25.67 -21.36
N LEU A 187 -21.85 26.44 -22.32
CA LEU A 187 -22.10 27.86 -22.15
C LEU A 187 -23.05 28.12 -20.96
N LEU A 188 -24.19 27.42 -20.94
CA LEU A 188 -25.17 27.58 -19.87
C LEU A 188 -24.60 27.14 -18.51
N ALA A 189 -23.91 26.00 -18.45
CA ALA A 189 -23.27 25.52 -17.22
C ALA A 189 -22.22 26.50 -16.70
N THR A 190 -21.39 27.07 -17.59
CA THR A 190 -20.40 28.08 -17.24
C THR A 190 -21.07 29.32 -16.67
N SER A 191 -22.14 29.80 -17.31
CA SER A 191 -22.88 30.96 -16.83
C SER A 191 -23.47 30.73 -15.43
N VAL A 192 -24.08 29.57 -15.22
CA VAL A 192 -24.68 29.15 -13.94
C VAL A 192 -23.61 29.01 -12.85
N LEU A 193 -22.48 28.36 -13.14
CA LEU A 193 -21.37 28.19 -12.19
C LEU A 193 -20.75 29.54 -11.81
N LEU A 194 -20.49 30.41 -12.78
CA LEU A 194 -19.99 31.76 -12.52
C LEU A 194 -20.97 32.56 -11.66
N GLN A 195 -22.28 32.44 -11.92
CA GLN A 195 -23.33 33.06 -11.11
C GLN A 195 -23.36 32.53 -9.68
N SER A 196 -23.40 31.21 -9.50
CA SER A 196 -23.68 30.56 -8.22
C SER A 196 -24.83 31.29 -7.48
N ASP A 197 -24.62 31.72 -6.23
CA ASP A 197 -25.52 32.62 -5.49
C ASP A 197 -24.96 34.05 -5.36
N LEU A 198 -24.07 34.48 -6.26
CA LEU A 198 -23.48 35.82 -6.26
C LEU A 198 -24.47 36.91 -6.73
N ASP A 199 -24.31 38.10 -6.19
CA ASP A 199 -24.90 39.33 -6.72
C ASP A 199 -24.13 39.82 -7.96
N ALA A 200 -24.66 40.84 -8.64
CA ALA A 200 -24.12 41.30 -9.92
C ALA A 200 -22.72 41.92 -9.80
N GLU A 201 -22.41 42.61 -8.70
CA GLU A 201 -21.10 43.22 -8.45
C GLU A 201 -20.03 42.14 -8.25
N LYS A 202 -20.31 41.13 -7.41
CA LYS A 202 -19.37 40.02 -7.17
C LYS A 202 -19.18 39.14 -8.39
N LEU A 203 -20.24 38.92 -9.18
CA LEU A 203 -20.12 38.21 -10.45
C LEU A 203 -19.15 38.94 -11.39
N ALA A 204 -19.32 40.25 -11.56
CA ALA A 204 -18.45 41.04 -12.44
C ALA A 204 -16.99 40.93 -11.99
N GLY A 205 -16.72 41.11 -10.69
CA GLY A 205 -15.37 40.95 -10.16
C GLY A 205 -14.79 39.54 -10.38
N ARG A 206 -15.58 38.48 -10.20
CA ARG A 206 -15.15 37.10 -10.49
C ARG A 206 -14.81 36.92 -11.97
N MET A 207 -15.62 37.45 -12.89
CA MET A 207 -15.36 37.35 -14.33
C MET A 207 -14.08 38.11 -14.71
N ASP A 208 -13.88 39.32 -14.18
CA ASP A 208 -12.69 40.13 -14.41
C ASP A 208 -11.40 39.43 -13.93
N ASP A 209 -11.45 38.81 -12.74
CA ASP A 209 -10.32 38.06 -12.17
C ASP A 209 -9.94 36.84 -13.03
N ILE A 210 -10.95 36.12 -13.54
CA ILE A 210 -10.75 34.96 -14.42
C ILE A 210 -10.18 35.41 -15.76
N ALA A 211 -10.81 36.39 -16.41
CA ALA A 211 -10.37 36.92 -17.70
C ALA A 211 -8.93 37.43 -17.60
N SER A 212 -8.60 38.21 -16.56
CA SER A 212 -7.24 38.71 -16.32
C SER A 212 -6.20 37.59 -16.16
N SER A 213 -6.57 36.49 -15.50
CA SER A 213 -5.70 35.32 -15.32
C SER A 213 -5.41 34.64 -16.67
N ILE A 214 -6.46 34.38 -17.44
CA ILE A 214 -6.36 33.76 -18.76
C ILE A 214 -5.58 34.66 -19.73
N THR A 215 -5.85 35.98 -19.74
CA THR A 215 -5.08 36.97 -20.53
C THR A 215 -3.59 36.88 -20.24
N LYS A 216 -3.17 36.56 -19.01
CA LYS A 216 -1.76 36.54 -18.64
C LYS A 216 -0.98 35.41 -19.31
N ASN A 217 -1.47 34.19 -19.26
CA ASN A 217 -0.73 33.01 -19.72
C ASN A 217 -1.61 31.85 -20.25
N GLY A 218 -2.90 32.08 -20.47
CA GLY A 218 -3.84 31.06 -20.92
C GLY A 218 -4.30 30.10 -19.81
N GLU A 219 -4.03 30.42 -18.55
CA GLU A 219 -4.37 29.56 -17.41
C GLU A 219 -5.15 30.34 -16.34
N TRP A 220 -6.11 29.67 -15.72
CA TRP A 220 -6.78 30.15 -14.52
C TRP A 220 -6.45 29.26 -13.32
N ASN A 221 -5.72 29.81 -12.34
CA ASN A 221 -5.19 29.10 -11.18
C ASN A 221 -5.77 29.61 -9.83
N ASP A 222 -6.95 30.23 -9.85
CA ASP A 222 -7.63 30.63 -8.62
C ASP A 222 -8.37 29.44 -7.99
N GLU A 223 -7.65 28.71 -7.15
CA GLU A 223 -8.19 27.56 -6.43
C GLU A 223 -9.34 27.94 -5.49
N LYS A 224 -9.41 29.19 -5.01
CA LYS A 224 -10.49 29.63 -4.13
C LYS A 224 -11.79 29.73 -4.91
N ALA A 225 -11.79 30.43 -6.04
CA ALA A 225 -12.98 30.58 -6.87
C ALA A 225 -13.44 29.24 -7.46
N LYS A 226 -12.51 28.36 -7.87
CA LYS A 226 -12.82 26.98 -8.31
C LYS A 226 -13.48 26.17 -7.20
N THR A 227 -12.97 26.25 -5.97
CA THR A 227 -13.55 25.55 -4.82
C THR A 227 -14.96 26.06 -4.51
N GLU A 228 -15.16 27.39 -4.48
CA GLU A 228 -16.49 27.97 -4.25
C GLU A 228 -17.52 27.52 -5.31
N MET A 229 -17.11 27.43 -6.58
CA MET A 229 -17.95 26.96 -7.67
C MET A 229 -18.24 25.45 -7.57
N ALA A 230 -17.24 24.64 -7.19
CA ALA A 230 -17.39 23.20 -7.00
C ALA A 230 -18.29 22.87 -5.81
N ASP A 231 -18.13 23.58 -4.68
CA ASP A 231 -18.98 23.44 -3.50
C ASP A 231 -20.44 23.77 -3.82
N TRP A 232 -20.68 24.85 -4.56
CA TRP A 232 -22.02 25.20 -5.02
C TRP A 232 -22.60 24.13 -5.97
N ALA A 233 -21.79 23.65 -6.93
CA ALA A 233 -22.21 22.62 -7.88
C ALA A 233 -22.59 21.30 -7.17
N ALA A 234 -21.88 20.94 -6.10
CA ALA A 234 -22.13 19.72 -5.32
C ALA A 234 -23.50 19.73 -4.61
N THR A 235 -24.03 20.89 -4.22
CA THR A 235 -25.35 20.99 -3.55
C THR A 235 -26.47 21.46 -4.48
N ALA A 236 -26.15 22.03 -5.65
CA ALA A 236 -27.11 22.64 -6.57
C ALA A 236 -28.30 21.73 -6.92
N LYS A 237 -28.06 20.42 -7.11
CA LYS A 237 -29.12 19.44 -7.36
C LYS A 237 -30.05 19.25 -6.16
N SER A 238 -29.50 19.03 -4.97
CA SER A 238 -30.31 18.82 -3.76
C SER A 238 -31.07 20.06 -3.34
N ASP A 239 -30.55 21.24 -3.67
CA ASP A 239 -31.16 22.53 -3.37
C ASP A 239 -32.22 22.94 -4.42
N GLY A 240 -32.47 22.10 -5.44
CA GLY A 240 -33.47 22.33 -6.48
C GLY A 240 -33.10 23.45 -7.45
N LYS A 241 -31.80 23.77 -7.60
CA LYS A 241 -31.33 24.86 -8.46
C LYS A 241 -31.49 24.53 -9.94
N TYR A 242 -31.33 23.26 -10.33
CA TYR A 242 -31.44 22.84 -11.73
C TYR A 242 -32.84 23.04 -12.29
N GLU A 243 -33.85 22.61 -11.54
CA GLU A 243 -35.26 22.81 -11.89
C GLU A 243 -35.63 24.29 -11.95
N ALA A 244 -35.07 25.12 -11.07
CA ALA A 244 -35.27 26.56 -11.08
C ALA A 244 -34.69 27.21 -12.35
N VAL A 245 -33.45 26.88 -12.70
CA VAL A 245 -32.77 27.39 -13.91
C VAL A 245 -33.55 27.01 -15.17
N ARG A 246 -33.93 25.73 -15.34
CA ARG A 246 -34.74 25.30 -16.49
C ARG A 246 -36.05 26.07 -16.59
N LYS A 247 -36.80 26.15 -15.49
CA LYS A 247 -38.09 26.85 -15.45
C LYS A 247 -37.96 28.34 -15.79
N ASN A 248 -36.89 28.98 -15.34
CA ASN A 248 -36.61 30.38 -15.66
C ASN A 248 -36.33 30.55 -17.17
N LEU A 249 -35.46 29.72 -17.75
CA LEU A 249 -35.11 29.79 -19.16
C LEU A 249 -36.29 29.45 -20.08
N GLU A 250 -37.05 28.40 -19.79
CA GLU A 250 -38.28 28.04 -20.52
C GLU A 250 -39.29 29.20 -20.56
N LYS A 251 -39.44 29.88 -19.42
CA LYS A 251 -40.32 31.05 -19.30
C LYS A 251 -39.85 32.21 -20.16
N TRP A 252 -38.54 32.43 -20.30
CA TRP A 252 -37.99 33.56 -21.06
C TRP A 252 -37.88 33.28 -22.56
N SER A 253 -37.44 32.07 -22.92
CA SER A 253 -37.28 31.62 -24.29
C SER A 253 -38.63 31.36 -24.97
N GLY A 254 -39.59 30.80 -24.22
CA GLY A 254 -40.82 30.22 -24.76
C GLY A 254 -40.62 28.87 -25.44
N SER A 255 -39.51 28.18 -25.13
CA SER A 255 -39.09 26.91 -25.71
C SER A 255 -38.69 25.91 -24.60
N ASP A 256 -38.96 24.63 -24.82
CA ASP A 256 -38.50 23.51 -23.97
C ASP A 256 -37.13 22.97 -24.42
N GLU A 257 -36.48 23.60 -25.39
CA GLU A 257 -35.19 23.19 -25.94
C GLU A 257 -33.98 23.65 -25.13
N ILE A 258 -34.10 23.68 -23.79
CA ILE A 258 -33.01 24.09 -22.92
C ILE A 258 -31.87 23.06 -22.97
N PRO A 259 -30.60 23.49 -23.16
CA PRO A 259 -29.45 22.59 -23.19
C PRO A 259 -29.28 21.80 -21.88
N GLU A 260 -28.70 20.60 -21.98
CA GLU A 260 -28.49 19.64 -20.87
C GLU A 260 -27.31 20.05 -19.95
N PHE A 261 -27.38 21.25 -19.37
CA PHE A 261 -26.29 21.85 -18.59
C PHE A 261 -26.00 21.11 -17.28
N GLU A 262 -26.97 20.38 -16.71
CA GLU A 262 -26.83 19.72 -15.41
C GLU A 262 -25.68 18.72 -15.40
N LYS A 263 -25.46 18.00 -16.51
CA LYS A 263 -24.36 17.04 -16.62
C LYS A 263 -23.01 17.73 -16.48
N VAL A 264 -22.86 18.91 -17.09
CA VAL A 264 -21.62 19.70 -17.05
C VAL A 264 -21.40 20.27 -15.65
N VAL A 265 -22.46 20.78 -15.00
CA VAL A 265 -22.38 21.27 -13.61
C VAL A 265 -22.06 20.12 -12.64
N GLU A 266 -22.71 18.97 -12.79
CA GLU A 266 -22.43 17.78 -11.98
C GLU A 266 -20.99 17.27 -12.19
N MET A 267 -20.48 17.29 -13.43
CA MET A 267 -19.08 16.94 -13.71
C MET A 267 -18.10 17.92 -13.06
N TYR A 268 -18.43 19.22 -13.02
CA TYR A 268 -17.63 20.22 -12.33
C TYR A 268 -17.59 19.98 -10.81
N GLY A 269 -18.72 19.53 -10.23
CA GLY A 269 -18.84 19.20 -8.81
C GLY A 269 -18.45 17.77 -8.41
N ALA A 270 -18.20 16.86 -9.35
CA ALA A 270 -17.85 15.46 -9.09
C ALA A 270 -16.35 15.24 -9.23
N ASP A 271 -15.59 15.26 -8.12
CA ASP A 271 -14.15 14.94 -7.98
C ASP A 271 -13.40 14.77 -9.33
N SER A 272 -13.32 15.86 -10.11
CA SER A 272 -12.66 15.92 -11.43
C SER A 272 -11.15 16.08 -11.29
N THR A 273 -10.67 16.10 -10.06
CA THR A 273 -9.27 16.08 -9.69
C THR A 273 -9.04 14.99 -8.67
N MET A 274 -7.79 14.54 -8.60
CA MET A 274 -7.30 13.72 -7.51
C MET A 274 -6.05 14.38 -6.95
N THR A 275 -5.90 14.38 -5.64
CA THR A 275 -4.67 14.84 -4.98
C THR A 275 -3.82 13.64 -4.60
N ASP A 276 -2.59 13.60 -5.09
CA ASP A 276 -1.65 12.54 -4.72
C ASP A 276 -1.16 12.84 -3.30
N SER A 277 -1.61 12.05 -2.32
CA SER A 277 -1.27 12.29 -0.92
C SER A 277 0.24 12.19 -0.62
N ARG A 278 1.04 11.63 -1.54
CA ARG A 278 2.47 11.38 -1.35
C ARG A 278 3.32 12.61 -1.61
N ASP A 279 2.89 13.50 -2.51
CA ASP A 279 3.60 14.74 -2.85
C ASP A 279 2.71 16.00 -2.90
N GLY A 280 1.40 15.84 -2.68
CA GLY A 280 0.42 16.93 -2.71
C GLY A 280 0.07 17.42 -4.11
N LYS A 281 0.57 16.77 -5.17
CA LYS A 281 0.26 17.19 -6.54
C LYS A 281 -1.19 16.86 -6.88
N VAL A 282 -1.92 17.87 -7.36
CA VAL A 282 -3.27 17.71 -7.87
C VAL A 282 -3.17 17.36 -9.35
N TYR A 283 -3.84 16.28 -9.75
CA TYR A 283 -3.97 15.84 -11.12
C TYR A 283 -5.43 15.94 -11.54
N ARG A 284 -5.67 16.45 -12.75
CA ARG A 284 -6.99 16.35 -13.36
C ARG A 284 -7.30 14.90 -13.73
N THR A 285 -8.57 14.56 -13.66
CA THR A 285 -9.09 13.23 -13.99
C THR A 285 -10.22 13.37 -14.99
N VAL A 286 -10.43 12.34 -15.81
CA VAL A 286 -11.47 12.34 -16.82
C VAL A 286 -12.13 10.97 -16.91
N LYS A 287 -13.44 10.95 -17.12
CA LYS A 287 -14.19 9.72 -17.32
C LYS A 287 -14.37 9.46 -18.81
N ILE A 288 -13.82 8.36 -19.31
CA ILE A 288 -13.93 7.94 -20.71
C ILE A 288 -14.60 6.57 -20.73
N GLY A 289 -15.80 6.51 -21.31
CA GLY A 289 -16.68 5.35 -21.17
C GLY A 289 -17.02 5.08 -19.69
N ASN A 290 -16.68 3.89 -19.20
CA ASN A 290 -16.89 3.49 -17.79
C ASN A 290 -15.64 3.64 -16.91
N GLN A 291 -14.51 4.09 -17.47
CA GLN A 291 -13.23 4.20 -16.80
C GLN A 291 -12.91 5.65 -16.41
N VAL A 292 -12.27 5.85 -15.25
CA VAL A 292 -11.80 7.17 -14.81
C VAL A 292 -10.27 7.20 -14.87
N TRP A 293 -9.72 8.02 -15.76
CA TRP A 293 -8.31 8.14 -16.07
C TRP A 293 -7.70 9.42 -15.50
N MET A 294 -6.42 9.43 -15.19
CA MET A 294 -5.67 10.69 -15.10
C MET A 294 -5.65 11.37 -16.47
N ALA A 295 -6.00 12.67 -16.51
CA ALA A 295 -5.92 13.51 -17.70
C ALA A 295 -4.49 14.03 -17.95
N GLU A 296 -3.61 13.91 -16.96
CA GLU A 296 -2.22 14.34 -17.03
C GLU A 296 -1.27 13.15 -16.82
N ASN A 297 -0.07 13.25 -17.38
CA ASN A 297 0.97 12.26 -17.11
C ASN A 297 1.43 12.36 -15.65
N LEU A 298 1.63 11.21 -15.01
CA LEU A 298 2.12 11.16 -13.65
C LEU A 298 3.50 11.84 -13.54
N ASN A 299 3.69 12.57 -12.44
CA ASN A 299 4.90 13.35 -12.17
C ASN A 299 5.48 13.05 -10.77
N PHE A 300 5.07 11.93 -10.16
CA PHE A 300 5.55 11.50 -8.86
C PHE A 300 6.97 10.96 -8.94
N LYS A 301 7.89 11.50 -8.13
CA LYS A 301 9.31 11.14 -8.17
C LYS A 301 9.57 9.83 -7.42
N VAL A 302 10.05 8.82 -8.14
CA VAL A 302 10.58 7.56 -7.60
C VAL A 302 11.96 7.24 -8.19
N ASP A 303 12.68 6.28 -7.62
CA ASP A 303 13.89 5.74 -8.23
C ASP A 303 13.57 5.17 -9.62
N CYS A 304 14.48 5.36 -10.56
CA CYS A 304 14.29 5.03 -11.99
C CYS A 304 13.13 5.81 -12.68
N SER A 305 12.84 7.02 -12.19
CA SER A 305 12.02 8.01 -12.90
C SER A 305 12.82 9.27 -13.25
N TYR A 306 12.62 9.78 -14.46
CA TYR A 306 13.47 10.77 -15.11
C TYR A 306 12.62 11.92 -15.66
N CYS A 307 13.19 13.13 -15.67
CA CYS A 307 12.67 14.18 -16.53
C CYS A 307 13.27 14.00 -17.92
N TYR A 308 12.55 14.38 -18.98
CA TYR A 308 13.14 14.39 -20.31
C TYR A 308 14.37 15.33 -20.32
N ASN A 309 15.49 14.89 -20.90
CA ASN A 309 16.78 15.58 -20.85
C ASN A 309 17.27 15.93 -19.43
N ASP A 310 16.81 15.21 -18.40
CA ASP A 310 17.12 15.46 -16.99
C ASP A 310 16.82 16.91 -16.53
N SER A 311 15.92 17.62 -17.23
CA SER A 311 15.55 19.00 -16.93
C SER A 311 14.17 19.07 -16.26
N ALA A 312 14.11 19.78 -15.12
CA ALA A 312 12.89 19.95 -14.35
C ALA A 312 11.75 20.62 -15.15
N GLU A 313 12.07 21.49 -16.10
CA GLU A 313 11.09 22.14 -16.98
C GLU A 313 10.28 21.11 -17.79
N TYR A 314 10.93 20.05 -18.28
CA TYR A 314 10.24 18.98 -19.00
C TYR A 314 9.38 18.11 -18.08
N CYS A 315 9.76 17.94 -16.82
CA CYS A 315 8.89 17.29 -15.83
C CYS A 315 7.62 18.12 -15.57
N THR A 316 7.75 19.44 -15.51
CA THR A 316 6.59 20.34 -15.38
C THR A 316 5.71 20.26 -16.62
N LYS A 317 6.31 20.27 -17.82
CA LYS A 317 5.59 20.26 -19.10
C LYS A 317 4.92 18.92 -19.42
N TYR A 318 5.61 17.79 -19.19
CA TYR A 318 5.20 16.48 -19.70
C TYR A 318 4.99 15.41 -18.62
N GLY A 319 5.28 15.69 -17.36
CA GLY A 319 5.42 14.67 -16.33
C GLY A 319 6.73 13.90 -16.42
N ARG A 320 6.84 12.79 -15.68
CA ARG A 320 8.05 11.97 -15.62
C ARG A 320 7.99 10.79 -16.59
N LEU A 321 9.18 10.37 -17.01
CA LEU A 321 9.41 9.11 -17.71
C LEU A 321 9.87 8.06 -16.70
N TYR A 322 9.24 6.90 -16.70
CA TYR A 322 9.47 5.82 -15.75
C TYR A 322 10.02 4.61 -16.48
N SER A 323 11.02 3.92 -15.92
CA SER A 323 11.27 2.53 -16.31
C SER A 323 10.01 1.69 -16.06
N TRP A 324 9.86 0.55 -16.73
CA TRP A 324 8.68 -0.29 -16.52
C TRP A 324 8.56 -0.76 -15.05
N ALA A 325 9.68 -1.06 -14.40
CA ALA A 325 9.71 -1.38 -12.97
C ALA A 325 9.27 -0.21 -12.08
N ALA A 326 9.64 1.03 -12.43
CA ALA A 326 9.19 2.22 -11.73
C ALA A 326 7.70 2.50 -11.99
N ALA A 327 7.22 2.30 -13.22
CA ALA A 327 5.85 2.53 -13.62
C ALA A 327 4.85 1.69 -12.82
N ASN A 328 5.16 0.40 -12.58
CA ASN A 328 4.32 -0.53 -11.82
C ASN A 328 4.10 -0.15 -10.34
N ARG A 329 4.84 0.84 -9.83
CA ARG A 329 4.77 1.32 -8.44
C ARG A 329 4.59 2.83 -8.35
N ALA A 330 4.33 3.49 -9.48
CA ALA A 330 4.27 4.94 -9.55
C ALA A 330 2.88 5.48 -9.21
N CYS A 331 1.79 4.79 -9.58
CA CYS A 331 0.43 5.25 -9.32
C CYS A 331 0.10 5.32 -7.80
N PRO A 332 -0.71 6.29 -7.36
CA PRO A 332 -1.10 6.43 -5.95
C PRO A 332 -2.18 5.41 -5.55
N ASP A 333 -2.39 5.23 -4.24
CA ASP A 333 -3.41 4.32 -3.71
C ASP A 333 -4.80 4.60 -4.31
N GLY A 334 -5.53 3.55 -4.67
CA GLY A 334 -6.81 3.66 -5.39
C GLY A 334 -6.68 3.96 -6.88
N TRP A 335 -5.45 4.00 -7.41
CA TRP A 335 -5.12 4.12 -8.82
C TRP A 335 -4.04 3.09 -9.21
N HIS A 336 -4.05 2.63 -10.46
CA HIS A 336 -3.10 1.61 -10.92
C HIS A 336 -2.56 1.89 -12.34
N LEU A 337 -1.46 1.20 -12.69
CA LEU A 337 -0.91 1.20 -14.04
C LEU A 337 -1.82 0.34 -14.94
N PRO A 338 -2.40 0.89 -16.02
CA PRO A 338 -3.40 0.18 -16.81
C PRO A 338 -2.86 -1.08 -17.49
N THR A 339 -3.71 -2.09 -17.57
CA THR A 339 -3.53 -3.29 -18.38
C THR A 339 -3.80 -3.01 -19.86
N MET A 340 -3.46 -3.96 -20.74
CA MET A 340 -3.85 -3.83 -22.15
C MET A 340 -5.36 -3.90 -22.36
N ASP A 341 -6.08 -4.74 -21.61
CA ASP A 341 -7.55 -4.85 -21.70
C ASP A 341 -8.24 -3.52 -21.31
N GLU A 342 -7.66 -2.79 -20.36
CA GLU A 342 -8.14 -1.47 -19.97
C GLU A 342 -7.84 -0.41 -21.03
N PHE A 343 -6.69 -0.48 -21.71
CA PHE A 343 -6.43 0.34 -22.89
C PHE A 343 -7.36 -0.01 -24.06
N ASP A 344 -7.68 -1.27 -24.29
CA ASP A 344 -8.61 -1.70 -25.33
C ASP A 344 -10.02 -1.14 -25.06
N THR A 345 -10.44 -1.10 -23.80
CA THR A 345 -11.68 -0.45 -23.35
C THR A 345 -11.67 1.05 -23.66
N LEU A 346 -10.55 1.73 -23.38
CA LEU A 346 -10.35 3.13 -23.73
C LEU A 346 -10.42 3.35 -25.25
N PHE A 347 -9.74 2.52 -26.05
CA PHE A 347 -9.75 2.63 -27.50
C PHE A 347 -11.14 2.40 -28.07
N ALA A 348 -11.89 1.43 -27.55
CA ALA A 348 -13.27 1.18 -27.95
C ALA A 348 -14.16 2.40 -27.69
N ALA A 349 -14.03 3.04 -26.52
CA ALA A 349 -14.73 4.29 -26.20
C ALA A 349 -14.30 5.44 -27.14
N ALA A 350 -13.03 5.46 -27.54
CA ALA A 350 -12.48 6.42 -28.50
C ALA A 350 -12.75 6.09 -29.98
N GLY A 351 -13.66 5.15 -30.28
CA GLY A 351 -14.06 4.82 -31.65
C GLY A 351 -13.13 3.83 -32.38
N GLY A 352 -12.28 3.12 -31.64
CA GLY A 352 -11.39 2.06 -32.12
C GLY A 352 -9.94 2.50 -32.30
N GLU A 353 -9.02 1.53 -32.22
CA GLU A 353 -7.56 1.76 -32.28
C GLU A 353 -7.12 2.64 -33.45
N SER A 354 -7.74 2.51 -34.63
CA SER A 354 -7.36 3.22 -35.85
C SER A 354 -7.52 4.75 -35.79
N ILE A 355 -8.39 5.25 -34.89
CA ILE A 355 -8.66 6.70 -34.73
C ILE A 355 -8.45 7.19 -33.29
N ALA A 356 -8.31 6.28 -32.33
CA ALA A 356 -8.16 6.61 -30.92
C ALA A 356 -6.97 7.55 -30.66
N GLY A 357 -5.88 7.41 -31.42
CA GLY A 357 -4.73 8.32 -31.33
C GLY A 357 -5.12 9.77 -31.64
N LYS A 358 -5.85 10.03 -32.72
CA LYS A 358 -6.31 11.38 -33.06
C LYS A 358 -7.17 11.98 -31.95
N LYS A 359 -8.07 11.18 -31.37
CA LYS A 359 -9.01 11.63 -30.34
C LYS A 359 -8.40 11.78 -28.95
N LEU A 360 -7.32 11.06 -28.63
CA LEU A 360 -6.70 11.07 -27.29
C LEU A 360 -5.44 11.97 -27.22
N LYS A 361 -4.76 12.20 -28.36
CA LYS A 361 -3.63 13.13 -28.44
C LYS A 361 -4.06 14.54 -28.02
N SER A 362 -3.18 15.23 -27.30
CA SER A 362 -3.40 16.64 -26.96
C SER A 362 -3.59 17.51 -28.20
N ALA A 363 -4.44 18.53 -28.09
CA ALA A 363 -4.71 19.46 -29.19
C ALA A 363 -3.54 20.42 -29.51
N SER A 364 -2.43 20.35 -28.78
CA SER A 364 -1.20 21.11 -29.06
C SER A 364 0.03 20.36 -28.54
N GLY A 365 1.22 20.80 -28.96
CA GLY A 365 2.52 20.27 -28.50
C GLY A 365 3.13 19.20 -29.41
N TRP A 366 2.41 18.73 -30.43
CA TRP A 366 2.92 17.77 -31.42
C TRP A 366 3.57 18.51 -32.59
N ARG A 367 4.72 18.00 -33.04
CA ARG A 367 5.43 18.54 -34.21
C ARG A 367 4.69 18.23 -35.51
N ASN A 368 5.03 18.98 -36.56
CA ASN A 368 4.54 18.77 -37.93
C ASN A 368 3.01 18.75 -38.06
N GLY A 369 2.28 19.47 -37.22
CA GLY A 369 0.81 19.51 -37.24
C GLY A 369 0.14 18.22 -36.74
N GLY A 370 0.89 17.32 -36.09
CA GLY A 370 0.38 16.02 -35.62
C GLY A 370 -0.56 16.04 -34.41
N ASN A 371 -1.10 17.22 -34.07
CA ASN A 371 -1.97 17.43 -32.91
C ASN A 371 -3.24 16.57 -33.00
N GLY A 372 -3.70 16.11 -31.84
CA GLY A 372 -5.00 15.46 -31.71
C GLY A 372 -6.15 16.45 -31.67
N THR A 373 -7.36 15.93 -31.51
CA THR A 373 -8.55 16.71 -31.19
C THR A 373 -8.86 16.72 -29.70
N ASP A 374 -8.30 15.77 -28.94
CA ASP A 374 -8.51 15.61 -27.50
C ASP A 374 -9.98 15.52 -27.07
N ASP A 375 -10.83 14.89 -27.90
CA ASP A 375 -12.30 14.73 -27.77
C ASP A 375 -12.80 14.20 -26.41
N PHE A 376 -11.89 13.71 -25.56
CA PHE A 376 -12.24 13.07 -24.29
C PHE A 376 -11.46 13.66 -23.12
N GLY A 377 -10.69 14.71 -23.34
CA GLY A 377 -9.84 15.28 -22.32
C GLY A 377 -8.79 14.32 -21.75
N PHE A 378 -8.26 13.43 -22.58
CA PHE A 378 -7.16 12.56 -22.17
C PHE A 378 -5.82 13.31 -22.25
N THR A 379 -5.65 14.29 -23.12
CA THR A 379 -4.44 15.12 -23.25
C THR A 379 -3.15 14.30 -23.28
N ALA A 380 -3.03 13.35 -24.21
CA ALA A 380 -1.77 12.64 -24.42
C ALA A 380 -0.71 13.58 -25.01
N LEU A 381 0.27 13.97 -24.18
CA LEU A 381 1.39 14.83 -24.55
C LEU A 381 2.56 14.02 -25.15
N PRO A 382 3.26 14.54 -26.17
CA PRO A 382 4.35 13.84 -26.85
C PRO A 382 5.68 13.93 -26.09
N ALA A 383 5.73 13.31 -24.92
CA ALA A 383 6.87 13.35 -24.00
C ALA A 383 8.11 12.60 -24.52
N GLY A 384 8.01 11.84 -25.61
CA GLY A 384 9.10 11.05 -26.17
C GLY A 384 9.42 9.80 -25.33
N ILE A 385 10.69 9.39 -25.36
CA ILE A 385 11.22 8.21 -24.67
C ILE A 385 12.64 8.49 -24.16
N ARG A 386 13.02 7.81 -23.08
CA ARG A 386 14.41 7.72 -22.62
C ARG A 386 14.93 6.30 -22.83
N TYR A 387 16.03 6.12 -23.55
CA TYR A 387 16.69 4.82 -23.68
C TYR A 387 17.60 4.55 -22.49
N GLY A 388 17.38 3.44 -21.77
CA GLY A 388 18.06 3.06 -20.53
C GLY A 388 19.45 2.47 -20.74
N LYS A 389 19.69 1.74 -21.85
CA LYS A 389 20.99 1.10 -22.13
C LYS A 389 22.10 2.08 -22.52
N GLU A 390 21.80 3.03 -23.40
CA GLU A 390 22.77 4.01 -23.92
C GLU A 390 22.58 5.40 -23.29
N VAL A 391 21.58 5.58 -22.42
CA VAL A 391 21.20 6.82 -21.73
C VAL A 391 21.15 8.03 -22.67
N TYR A 392 20.12 8.07 -23.51
CA TYR A 392 19.78 9.24 -24.30
C TYR A 392 18.26 9.40 -24.44
N TYR A 393 17.83 10.59 -24.86
CA TYR A 393 16.43 10.95 -25.01
C TYR A 393 16.12 11.18 -26.48
N ASN A 394 14.94 10.76 -26.92
CA ASN A 394 14.50 10.97 -28.30
C ASN A 394 12.99 11.20 -28.39
N TYR A 395 12.56 11.68 -29.55
CA TYR A 395 11.16 11.76 -29.96
C TYR A 395 10.25 12.70 -29.15
N GLU A 396 10.82 13.63 -28.39
CA GLU A 396 10.05 14.75 -27.83
C GLU A 396 9.35 15.52 -28.95
N GLY A 397 8.06 15.79 -28.75
CA GLY A 397 7.20 16.41 -29.75
C GLY A 397 6.63 15.44 -30.80
N ASP A 398 7.15 14.21 -30.91
CA ASP A 398 6.76 13.26 -31.95
C ASP A 398 5.96 12.04 -31.44
N HIS A 399 6.21 11.60 -30.20
CA HIS A 399 5.62 10.38 -29.64
C HIS A 399 5.07 10.58 -28.23
N ALA A 400 3.86 10.07 -27.98
CA ALA A 400 3.37 9.79 -26.64
C ALA A 400 3.44 8.29 -26.40
N ASN A 401 4.18 7.89 -25.36
CA ASN A 401 4.41 6.50 -24.99
C ASN A 401 3.93 6.26 -23.56
N PHE A 402 2.99 5.34 -23.39
CA PHE A 402 2.39 5.01 -22.10
C PHE A 402 2.65 3.55 -21.74
N TRP A 403 3.32 3.30 -20.61
CA TRP A 403 3.49 1.93 -20.14
C TRP A 403 2.13 1.28 -19.84
N SER A 404 2.02 0.00 -20.17
CA SER A 404 1.01 -0.89 -19.58
C SER A 404 1.64 -1.74 -18.47
N SER A 405 0.82 -2.33 -17.61
CA SER A 405 1.26 -3.31 -16.61
C SER A 405 1.60 -4.69 -17.18
N VAL A 406 1.54 -4.89 -18.51
CA VAL A 406 1.73 -6.20 -19.15
C VAL A 406 3.19 -6.44 -19.56
N LYS A 407 3.84 -7.44 -18.95
CA LYS A 407 5.16 -7.95 -19.35
C LYS A 407 5.10 -8.63 -20.73
N ASN A 408 6.19 -8.54 -21.50
CA ASN A 408 6.40 -9.32 -22.73
C ASN A 408 7.79 -9.96 -22.73
N GLY A 409 7.90 -11.22 -22.33
CA GLY A 409 9.22 -11.88 -22.20
C GLY A 409 10.10 -11.25 -21.13
N ASN A 410 11.36 -11.69 -21.03
CA ASN A 410 12.22 -11.35 -19.88
C ASN A 410 12.60 -9.86 -19.82
N ASP A 411 12.98 -9.27 -20.95
CA ASP A 411 13.57 -7.93 -20.99
C ASP A 411 12.63 -6.83 -21.50
N SER A 412 11.41 -7.17 -21.92
CA SER A 412 10.49 -6.20 -22.55
C SER A 412 9.09 -6.19 -21.93
N ALA A 413 8.38 -5.08 -22.10
CA ALA A 413 7.01 -4.90 -21.65
C ALA A 413 6.17 -4.21 -22.73
N LYS A 414 4.84 -4.34 -22.63
CA LYS A 414 3.91 -3.71 -23.54
C LYS A 414 3.66 -2.26 -23.15
N TYR A 415 3.50 -1.41 -24.15
CA TYR A 415 3.17 0.00 -24.01
C TYR A 415 2.25 0.44 -25.14
N VAL A 416 1.54 1.54 -24.94
CA VAL A 416 0.73 2.20 -25.97
C VAL A 416 1.53 3.34 -26.57
N ASN A 417 1.64 3.35 -27.90
CA ASN A 417 2.26 4.43 -28.67
C ASN A 417 1.22 5.19 -29.46
N MET A 418 1.32 6.52 -29.43
CA MET A 418 0.69 7.43 -30.38
C MET A 418 1.79 8.23 -31.06
N PHE A 419 1.70 8.37 -32.38
CA PHE A 419 2.71 9.00 -33.21
C PHE A 419 2.13 10.24 -33.91
N TYR A 420 2.97 11.24 -34.22
CA TYR A 420 2.49 12.53 -34.71
C TYR A 420 1.71 12.44 -36.04
N ASP A 421 2.17 11.64 -37.01
CA ASP A 421 1.55 11.52 -38.36
C ASP A 421 0.49 10.41 -38.50
N TYR A 422 0.20 9.65 -37.44
CA TYR A 422 -0.85 8.63 -37.43
C TYR A 422 -1.98 9.00 -36.47
N ASP A 423 -3.20 8.61 -36.85
CA ASP A 423 -4.40 8.78 -36.06
C ASP A 423 -4.67 7.61 -35.10
N ASN A 424 -3.87 6.54 -35.18
CA ASN A 424 -4.05 5.36 -34.36
C ASN A 424 -3.34 5.44 -33.01
N ALA A 425 -3.86 4.68 -32.04
CA ALA A 425 -3.16 4.33 -30.81
C ALA A 425 -2.84 2.83 -30.89
N ARG A 426 -1.56 2.46 -30.81
CA ARG A 426 -1.11 1.09 -31.07
C ARG A 426 -0.39 0.47 -29.86
N PRO A 427 -0.75 -0.75 -29.46
CA PRO A 427 0.05 -1.55 -28.55
C PRO A 427 1.38 -1.97 -29.21
N LEU A 428 2.49 -1.75 -28.51
CA LEU A 428 3.83 -2.13 -28.93
C LEU A 428 4.61 -2.74 -27.74
N VAL A 429 5.84 -3.19 -28.00
CA VAL A 429 6.73 -3.80 -27.00
C VAL A 429 8.06 -3.06 -26.98
N HIS A 430 8.60 -2.79 -25.80
CA HIS A 430 9.91 -2.14 -25.64
C HIS A 430 10.67 -2.66 -24.41
N ASP A 431 11.99 -2.39 -24.35
CA ASP A 431 12.86 -2.76 -23.23
C ASP A 431 12.37 -2.12 -21.92
N LYS A 432 12.29 -2.93 -20.85
CA LYS A 432 11.77 -2.52 -19.53
C LYS A 432 12.62 -1.44 -18.85
N ASN A 433 13.87 -1.26 -19.26
CA ASN A 433 14.78 -0.26 -18.70
C ASN A 433 14.56 1.14 -19.28
N ASP A 434 13.76 1.27 -20.33
CA ASP A 434 13.50 2.54 -21.00
C ASP A 434 12.43 3.35 -20.26
N GLY A 435 12.58 4.67 -20.28
CA GLY A 435 11.68 5.61 -19.65
C GLY A 435 10.52 5.99 -20.56
N MET A 436 9.29 5.71 -20.14
CA MET A 436 8.06 6.16 -20.81
C MET A 436 7.08 6.79 -19.81
N SER A 437 6.07 7.51 -20.31
CA SER A 437 5.09 8.16 -19.44
C SER A 437 4.16 7.14 -18.78
N VAL A 438 3.60 7.52 -17.63
CA VAL A 438 2.58 6.74 -16.91
C VAL A 438 1.31 7.55 -16.83
N ARG A 439 0.18 6.88 -17.03
CA ARG A 439 -1.15 7.46 -16.87
C ARG A 439 -2.02 6.49 -16.09
N CYS A 440 -2.34 6.87 -14.86
CA CYS A 440 -3.00 5.95 -13.93
C CYS A 440 -4.51 5.90 -14.17
N LEU A 441 -5.09 4.75 -13.88
CA LEU A 441 -6.52 4.48 -13.95
C LEU A 441 -7.08 4.28 -12.54
N LYS A 442 -8.26 4.85 -12.23
CA LYS A 442 -8.91 4.77 -10.91
C LYS A 442 -9.50 3.38 -10.69
N GLY A 443 -9.32 2.84 -9.49
CA GLY A 443 -9.81 1.53 -9.07
C GLY A 443 -8.69 0.53 -8.80
N GLU A 444 -9.08 -0.65 -8.33
CA GLU A 444 -8.18 -1.79 -8.14
C GLU A 444 -7.90 -2.48 -9.48
N SER A 445 -6.65 -2.85 -9.74
CA SER A 445 -6.29 -3.52 -11.01
C SER A 445 -6.99 -4.87 -11.12
N THR A 446 -7.54 -5.17 -12.31
CA THR A 446 -8.07 -6.50 -12.63
C THR A 446 -6.99 -7.52 -12.99
N ALA A 447 -5.74 -7.07 -13.19
CA ALA A 447 -4.60 -7.96 -13.36
C ALA A 447 -4.14 -8.52 -12.01
N LYS A 448 -3.89 -9.83 -11.96
CA LYS A 448 -3.00 -10.40 -10.95
C LYS A 448 -1.67 -9.68 -11.08
N VAL A 449 -1.31 -8.89 -10.07
CA VAL A 449 -0.01 -8.24 -9.96
C VAL A 449 1.07 -9.33 -9.94
N GLU A 450 1.62 -9.67 -11.10
CA GLU A 450 2.92 -10.35 -11.19
C GLU A 450 3.99 -9.26 -11.09
N THR A 451 4.27 -8.84 -9.85
CA THR A 451 5.47 -8.07 -9.50
C THR A 451 6.71 -8.91 -9.80
N GLU A 452 7.20 -8.90 -11.03
CA GLU A 452 8.50 -9.50 -11.32
C GLU A 452 9.62 -8.52 -10.98
N VAL A 453 10.00 -8.54 -9.71
CA VAL A 453 11.37 -8.22 -9.29
C VAL A 453 12.28 -9.32 -9.88
N PRO A 454 13.47 -9.02 -10.40
CA PRO A 454 14.32 -10.04 -11.03
C PRO A 454 14.47 -11.28 -10.15
N SER A 455 14.19 -12.47 -10.71
CA SER A 455 14.50 -13.75 -10.06
C SER A 455 16.02 -13.79 -9.83
N GLY A 456 16.46 -14.08 -8.62
CA GLY A 456 17.88 -13.92 -8.29
C GLY A 456 18.13 -13.05 -7.08
N TRP A 457 19.00 -13.50 -6.17
CA TRP A 457 19.80 -12.56 -5.42
C TRP A 457 20.78 -11.85 -6.35
N SER A 458 20.67 -10.53 -6.44
CA SER A 458 21.63 -9.68 -7.16
C SER A 458 21.83 -8.38 -6.38
N TRP A 459 23.10 -7.99 -6.26
CA TRP A 459 23.50 -6.74 -5.62
C TRP A 459 23.21 -5.50 -6.48
N ASP A 460 22.91 -5.69 -7.76
CA ASP A 460 22.49 -4.61 -8.66
C ASP A 460 20.99 -4.28 -8.52
N VAL A 461 20.21 -5.15 -7.85
CA VAL A 461 18.79 -4.92 -7.59
C VAL A 461 18.64 -4.07 -6.32
N PRO A 462 18.09 -2.85 -6.39
CA PRO A 462 17.87 -2.02 -5.21
C PRO A 462 16.90 -2.67 -4.24
N LYS A 463 17.10 -2.44 -2.93
CA LYS A 463 16.21 -2.96 -1.87
C LYS A 463 14.79 -2.45 -1.99
N GLU A 464 14.61 -1.29 -2.61
CA GLU A 464 13.32 -0.64 -2.84
C GLU A 464 12.39 -1.53 -3.67
N LEU A 465 12.95 -2.38 -4.54
CA LEU A 465 12.21 -3.36 -5.32
C LEU A 465 11.92 -4.65 -4.56
N ARG A 466 12.52 -4.87 -3.37
CA ARG A 466 12.37 -6.09 -2.57
C ARG A 466 11.29 -5.96 -1.49
N PHE A 467 10.81 -4.75 -1.22
CA PHE A 467 9.69 -4.51 -0.30
C PHE A 467 8.37 -4.94 -0.91
N ASN A 468 7.45 -5.39 -0.08
CA ASN A 468 6.09 -5.67 -0.49
C ASN A 468 5.34 -4.37 -0.87
N PRO A 469 4.93 -4.19 -2.14
CA PRO A 469 4.24 -2.97 -2.56
C PRO A 469 2.85 -2.82 -1.90
N ASN A 470 2.27 -3.92 -1.40
CA ASN A 470 0.97 -3.90 -0.73
C ASN A 470 1.07 -3.52 0.76
N ILE A 471 2.29 -3.28 1.26
CA ILE A 471 2.51 -2.84 2.64
C ILE A 471 2.89 -1.37 2.66
N LYS A 472 2.15 -0.60 3.48
CA LYS A 472 2.53 0.77 3.81
C LYS A 472 3.65 0.75 4.84
N TYR A 473 4.79 1.32 4.47
CA TYR A 473 5.94 1.50 5.36
C TYR A 473 5.97 2.93 5.87
N ASP A 474 6.16 3.08 7.17
CA ASP A 474 6.55 4.36 7.76
C ASP A 474 8.06 4.55 7.61
N THR A 475 8.57 5.72 7.99
CA THR A 475 10.02 5.99 7.98
C THR A 475 10.52 6.49 9.33
N MET A 476 11.80 6.25 9.59
CA MET A 476 12.54 6.88 10.67
C MET A 476 13.86 7.46 10.14
N ILE A 477 14.35 8.49 10.82
CA ILE A 477 15.66 9.08 10.54
C ILE A 477 16.59 8.73 11.69
N ASP A 478 17.72 8.08 11.40
CA ASP A 478 18.78 7.92 12.40
C ASP A 478 19.47 9.28 12.62
N PRO A 479 19.38 9.87 13.82
CA PRO A 479 19.88 11.22 14.04
C PRO A 479 21.40 11.32 13.93
N ARG A 480 22.11 10.19 14.04
CA ARG A 480 23.57 10.09 14.11
C ARG A 480 24.25 10.25 12.75
N ASP A 481 23.62 9.75 11.69
CA ASP A 481 24.15 9.74 10.32
C ASP A 481 23.16 10.30 9.27
N LYS A 482 21.92 10.65 9.68
CA LYS A 482 20.82 11.13 8.83
C LYS A 482 20.32 10.09 7.82
N GLN A 483 20.66 8.82 7.99
CA GLN A 483 20.11 7.76 7.17
C GLN A 483 18.62 7.58 7.46
N VAL A 484 17.82 7.55 6.41
CA VAL A 484 16.39 7.24 6.48
C VAL A 484 16.21 5.73 6.31
N TYR A 485 15.42 5.12 7.20
CA TYR A 485 15.06 3.70 7.16
C TYR A 485 13.55 3.54 7.12
N LYS A 486 13.06 2.59 6.31
CA LYS A 486 11.68 2.10 6.41
C LYS A 486 11.46 1.30 7.68
N ILE A 487 10.30 1.51 8.28
CA ILE A 487 9.84 0.79 9.47
C ILE A 487 8.42 0.29 9.24
N VAL A 488 8.03 -0.75 9.96
CA VAL A 488 6.70 -1.34 9.84
C VAL A 488 6.16 -1.72 11.22
N LYS A 489 4.87 -1.52 11.42
CA LYS A 489 4.16 -2.04 12.59
C LYS A 489 3.59 -3.41 12.24
N ILE A 490 4.10 -4.45 12.88
CA ILE A 490 3.64 -5.82 12.69
C ILE A 490 2.57 -6.12 13.74
N SER A 491 1.33 -6.37 13.29
CA SER A 491 0.19 -6.71 14.14
C SER A 491 -0.72 -7.72 13.44
N PRO A 492 -0.42 -9.03 13.53
CA PRO A 492 -1.20 -10.08 12.90
C PRO A 492 -2.63 -10.14 13.44
N LYS A 493 -3.61 -10.35 12.56
CA LYS A 493 -5.02 -10.51 12.97
C LYS A 493 -5.16 -11.75 13.87
N GLY A 494 -5.96 -11.65 14.92
CA GLY A 494 -6.16 -12.74 15.88
C GLY A 494 -5.06 -12.86 16.96
N SER A 495 -4.08 -11.97 16.97
CA SER A 495 -3.01 -11.93 17.97
C SER A 495 -2.95 -10.56 18.67
N ASP A 496 -2.62 -10.55 19.96
CA ASP A 496 -2.37 -9.31 20.73
C ASP A 496 -0.97 -8.72 20.45
N TYR A 497 -0.19 -9.36 19.57
CA TYR A 497 1.14 -8.89 19.20
C TYR A 497 1.06 -7.60 18.37
N SER A 498 1.80 -6.59 18.81
CA SER A 498 1.93 -5.31 18.10
C SER A 498 3.27 -4.67 18.42
N GLN A 499 4.24 -4.77 17.51
CA GLN A 499 5.57 -4.16 17.66
C GLN A 499 6.01 -3.47 16.38
N VAL A 500 6.84 -2.42 16.52
CA VAL A 500 7.39 -1.67 15.38
C VAL A 500 8.82 -2.12 15.12
N TRP A 501 9.05 -2.66 13.93
CA TRP A 501 10.34 -3.19 13.49
C TRP A 501 10.93 -2.32 12.38
N MET A 502 12.25 -2.26 12.30
CA MET A 502 12.88 -1.83 11.06
C MET A 502 12.58 -2.85 9.95
N ALA A 503 12.13 -2.35 8.80
CA ALA A 503 11.99 -3.13 7.58
C ALA A 503 13.32 -3.24 6.81
N GLU A 504 14.29 -2.43 7.19
CA GLU A 504 15.65 -2.42 6.64
C GLU A 504 16.68 -2.91 7.67
N ASN A 505 17.77 -3.50 7.19
CA ASN A 505 18.92 -3.79 8.04
C ASN A 505 19.68 -2.49 8.30
N LEU A 506 20.23 -2.34 9.51
CA LEU A 506 21.01 -1.16 9.91
C LEU A 506 22.26 -0.99 9.02
N ASN A 507 22.57 0.25 8.66
CA ASN A 507 23.73 0.64 7.83
C ASN A 507 24.64 1.68 8.52
N TYR A 508 24.61 1.76 9.85
CA TYR A 508 25.39 2.71 10.64
C TYR A 508 26.89 2.34 10.71
N ALA A 509 27.80 3.31 10.45
CA ALA A 509 29.22 3.03 10.22
C ALA A 509 30.22 3.92 11.00
N ASP A 510 29.75 4.92 11.75
CA ASP A 510 30.62 5.92 12.38
C ASP A 510 31.43 5.33 13.55
N SER A 511 32.62 4.83 13.22
CA SER A 511 33.56 4.26 14.19
C SER A 511 34.32 5.30 15.03
N VAL A 512 34.16 6.60 14.75
CA VAL A 512 34.73 7.67 15.57
C VAL A 512 33.83 7.91 16.78
N LYS A 513 32.52 8.05 16.55
CA LYS A 513 31.53 8.19 17.63
C LYS A 513 31.21 6.87 18.33
N THR A 514 31.33 5.75 17.61
CA THR A 514 31.02 4.41 18.13
C THR A 514 32.24 3.49 17.97
N PRO A 515 33.21 3.55 18.90
CA PRO A 515 34.50 2.86 18.75
C PRO A 515 34.41 1.34 18.61
N SER A 516 33.33 0.71 19.09
CA SER A 516 33.06 -0.74 18.91
C SER A 516 33.03 -1.16 17.44
N LEU A 517 32.71 -0.24 16.52
CA LEU A 517 32.63 -0.49 15.09
C LEU A 517 34.01 -0.57 14.41
N LYS A 518 35.09 -0.10 15.05
CA LYS A 518 36.42 0.02 14.44
C LYS A 518 36.96 -1.35 14.02
N GLY A 519 36.99 -1.60 12.71
CA GLY A 519 37.42 -2.88 12.13
C GLY A 519 36.46 -4.05 12.41
N GLN A 520 35.21 -3.77 12.78
CA GLN A 520 34.20 -4.76 13.16
C GLN A 520 32.87 -4.62 12.41
N ASN A 521 32.87 -3.85 11.31
CA ASN A 521 31.72 -3.70 10.43
C ASN A 521 32.15 -3.66 8.96
N TRP A 522 31.34 -4.21 8.06
CA TRP A 522 31.69 -4.36 6.64
C TRP A 522 30.49 -4.29 5.71
N CYS A 523 30.74 -3.91 4.46
CA CYS A 523 29.86 -4.14 3.34
C CYS A 523 30.20 -5.46 2.65
N TYR A 524 29.25 -6.05 1.92
CA TYR A 524 29.55 -7.21 1.08
C TYR A 524 30.64 -6.85 0.07
N ASN A 525 31.67 -7.69 -0.05
CA ASN A 525 32.88 -7.43 -0.85
C ASN A 525 33.59 -6.10 -0.57
N ASN A 526 33.36 -5.49 0.60
CA ASN A 526 33.86 -4.16 0.95
C ASN A 526 33.44 -3.05 -0.03
N ASP A 527 32.32 -3.21 -0.74
CA ASP A 527 31.76 -2.19 -1.63
C ASP A 527 30.57 -1.49 -0.96
N GLU A 528 30.67 -0.18 -0.81
CA GLU A 528 29.67 0.68 -0.18
C GLU A 528 28.31 0.65 -0.90
N LYS A 529 28.29 0.36 -2.22
CA LYS A 529 27.03 0.17 -2.97
C LYS A 529 26.20 -0.99 -2.39
N ASN A 530 26.86 -2.07 -2.00
CA ASN A 530 26.18 -3.25 -1.45
C ASN A 530 25.59 -2.99 -0.06
N CYS A 531 26.23 -2.12 0.73
CA CYS A 531 25.67 -1.64 1.99
C CYS A 531 24.37 -0.85 1.80
N LYS A 532 24.25 -0.08 0.72
CA LYS A 532 23.01 0.65 0.40
C LYS A 532 21.84 -0.29 0.11
N VAL A 533 22.12 -1.45 -0.49
CA VAL A 533 21.13 -2.49 -0.77
C VAL A 533 20.76 -3.24 0.51
N SER A 534 21.72 -3.71 1.30
CA SER A 534 21.41 -4.73 2.31
C SER A 534 21.71 -4.39 3.76
N GLY A 535 22.22 -3.18 4.01
CA GLY A 535 22.83 -2.80 5.28
C GLY A 535 24.21 -3.43 5.47
N ARG A 536 24.74 -3.31 6.70
CA ARG A 536 26.09 -3.76 7.08
C ARG A 536 26.07 -5.10 7.79
N TYR A 537 27.24 -5.75 7.76
CA TYR A 537 27.56 -6.87 8.65
C TYR A 537 28.32 -6.34 9.86
N TYR A 538 27.92 -6.76 11.05
CA TYR A 538 28.55 -6.41 12.32
C TYR A 538 28.99 -7.68 13.04
N THR A 539 30.14 -7.66 13.70
CA THR A 539 30.42 -8.68 14.73
C THR A 539 29.41 -8.54 15.86
N TRP A 540 29.26 -9.59 16.68
CA TRP A 540 28.37 -9.49 17.84
C TRP A 540 28.83 -8.40 18.82
N ALA A 541 30.14 -8.26 19.03
CA ALA A 541 30.70 -7.23 19.90
C ALA A 541 30.41 -5.81 19.39
N ALA A 542 30.43 -5.62 18.06
CA ALA A 542 29.97 -4.38 17.44
C ALA A 542 28.47 -4.19 17.64
N ALA A 543 27.64 -5.21 17.39
CA ALA A 543 26.18 -5.11 17.48
C ALA A 543 25.67 -4.70 18.87
N ILE A 544 26.26 -5.22 19.94
CA ILE A 544 25.92 -4.85 21.33
C ILE A 544 26.58 -3.55 21.80
N ASP A 545 27.41 -2.91 20.96
CA ASP A 545 28.26 -1.78 21.31
C ASP A 545 29.12 -2.03 22.57
N SER A 546 29.98 -3.07 22.51
CA SER A 546 30.70 -3.56 23.68
C SER A 546 31.64 -2.53 24.33
N VAL A 547 32.14 -1.52 23.59
CA VAL A 547 32.95 -0.43 24.14
C VAL A 547 32.09 0.54 24.95
N ALA A 548 30.87 0.85 24.50
CA ALA A 548 29.94 1.64 25.31
C ALA A 548 29.59 0.91 26.60
N LEU A 549 29.32 -0.40 26.53
CA LEU A 549 29.09 -1.23 27.70
C LEU A 549 30.31 -1.30 28.63
N ALA A 550 31.53 -1.39 28.11
CA ALA A 550 32.75 -1.40 28.91
C ALA A 550 32.99 -0.07 29.65
N ASN A 551 32.50 1.04 29.10
CA ASN A 551 32.62 2.39 29.66
C ASN A 551 31.36 2.84 30.41
N ASP A 552 30.37 1.96 30.61
CA ASP A 552 29.19 2.26 31.40
C ASP A 552 29.60 2.55 32.85
N SER A 553 29.37 3.79 33.28
CA SER A 553 29.75 4.27 34.63
C SER A 553 29.05 3.55 35.78
N LYS A 554 27.91 2.89 35.51
CA LYS A 554 27.11 2.19 36.52
C LYS A 554 27.41 0.69 36.53
N ASN A 555 27.54 0.06 35.35
CA ASN A 555 27.74 -1.38 35.20
C ASN A 555 28.67 -1.70 34.02
N PRO A 556 30.00 -1.51 34.16
CA PRO A 556 30.94 -1.71 33.05
C PRO A 556 31.05 -3.19 32.66
N LEU A 557 30.78 -3.53 31.41
CA LEU A 557 30.89 -4.89 30.85
C LEU A 557 31.90 -4.91 29.70
N ASN A 558 33.08 -5.47 29.93
CA ASN A 558 34.08 -5.67 28.89
C ASN A 558 33.97 -7.09 28.33
N CYS A 559 33.52 -7.24 27.09
CA CYS A 559 33.22 -8.54 26.52
C CYS A 559 33.21 -8.57 24.99
N GLY A 560 33.11 -9.78 24.42
CA GLY A 560 33.20 -10.03 22.98
C GLY A 560 33.64 -11.45 22.69
N TYR A 561 34.29 -11.67 21.55
CA TYR A 561 34.83 -12.99 21.25
C TYR A 561 35.95 -13.37 22.25
N GLY A 562 35.81 -14.52 22.91
CA GLY A 562 36.77 -14.97 23.92
C GLY A 562 36.48 -14.47 25.34
N LYS A 563 35.36 -13.74 25.54
CA LYS A 563 34.99 -13.21 26.85
C LYS A 563 33.47 -13.05 27.01
N THR A 564 32.92 -13.64 28.06
CA THR A 564 31.49 -13.53 28.42
C THR A 564 31.14 -12.12 28.93
N CYS A 565 29.96 -11.62 28.60
CA CYS A 565 29.41 -10.33 29.04
C CYS A 565 28.51 -10.42 30.28
N GLY A 566 27.85 -11.55 30.54
CA GLY A 566 26.81 -11.67 31.56
C GLY A 566 25.61 -10.76 31.31
N ILE A 567 25.28 -10.46 30.05
CA ILE A 567 24.13 -9.60 29.71
C ILE A 567 22.83 -10.31 30.11
N ASN A 568 22.09 -9.71 31.05
CA ASN A 568 20.84 -10.24 31.60
C ASN A 568 19.64 -9.32 31.34
N ARG A 569 19.77 -8.39 30.39
CA ARG A 569 18.76 -7.40 30.01
C ARG A 569 18.92 -7.05 28.54
N GLY A 570 17.86 -6.56 27.89
CA GLY A 570 18.00 -5.96 26.56
C GLY A 570 19.06 -4.87 26.55
N VAL A 571 19.74 -4.73 25.41
CA VAL A 571 20.70 -3.65 25.18
C VAL A 571 20.28 -2.87 23.95
N GLN A 572 20.41 -1.54 24.01
CA GLN A 572 20.26 -0.69 22.83
C GLN A 572 21.19 -1.17 21.71
N GLY A 573 22.44 -1.47 22.07
CA GLY A 573 23.48 -1.82 21.11
C GLY A 573 23.72 -0.67 20.14
N ILE A 574 24.04 -0.98 18.89
CA ILE A 574 24.26 0.04 17.85
C ILE A 574 22.98 0.62 17.25
N CYS A 575 21.81 0.20 17.72
CA CYS A 575 20.55 0.78 17.30
C CYS A 575 20.42 2.25 17.78
N PRO A 576 19.72 3.11 17.02
CA PRO A 576 19.53 4.51 17.39
C PRO A 576 18.66 4.66 18.65
N ASP A 577 18.70 5.83 19.28
CA ASP A 577 17.93 6.09 20.50
C ASP A 577 16.44 5.82 20.31
N GLY A 578 15.82 5.14 21.29
CA GLY A 578 14.44 4.67 21.21
C GLY A 578 14.26 3.36 20.42
N TRP A 579 15.35 2.77 19.95
CA TRP A 579 15.41 1.46 19.31
C TRP A 579 16.47 0.59 19.98
N HIS A 580 16.34 -0.73 19.87
CA HIS A 580 17.31 -1.63 20.48
C HIS A 580 17.55 -2.90 19.65
N LEU A 581 18.65 -3.59 19.98
CA LEU A 581 19.00 -4.88 19.42
C LEU A 581 18.03 -5.94 19.99
N PRO A 582 17.24 -6.63 19.15
CA PRO A 582 16.17 -7.48 19.65
C PRO A 582 16.71 -8.62 20.52
N THR A 583 15.93 -8.96 21.54
CA THR A 583 16.13 -10.13 22.38
C THR A 583 15.64 -11.40 21.68
N LEU A 584 16.09 -12.56 22.14
CA LEU A 584 15.51 -13.85 21.78
C LEU A 584 14.01 -13.91 22.09
N HIS A 585 13.57 -13.20 23.12
CA HIS A 585 12.16 -13.10 23.47
C HIS A 585 11.34 -12.34 22.44
N GLU A 586 11.83 -11.21 21.93
CA GLU A 586 11.14 -10.45 20.90
C GLU A 586 11.14 -11.17 19.56
N TRP A 587 12.24 -11.83 19.20
CA TRP A 587 12.27 -12.72 18.04
C TRP A 587 11.29 -13.90 18.19
N GLY A 588 11.18 -14.45 19.40
CA GLY A 588 10.21 -15.50 19.74
C GLY A 588 8.77 -15.03 19.61
N LEU A 589 8.43 -13.88 20.20
CA LEU A 589 7.12 -13.25 20.10
C LEU A 589 6.72 -12.99 18.64
N LEU A 590 7.63 -12.41 17.85
CA LEU A 590 7.43 -12.21 16.41
C LEU A 590 7.17 -13.54 15.71
N SER A 591 8.00 -14.56 15.96
CA SER A 591 7.83 -15.87 15.34
C SER A 591 6.48 -16.50 15.67
N VAL A 592 6.06 -16.50 16.94
CA VAL A 592 4.77 -17.08 17.37
C VAL A 592 3.61 -16.33 16.74
N ALA A 593 3.61 -15.00 16.80
CA ALA A 593 2.55 -14.17 16.24
C ALA A 593 2.33 -14.40 14.73
N LEU A 594 3.36 -14.87 14.02
CA LEU A 594 3.32 -15.14 12.59
C LEU A 594 3.08 -16.62 12.26
N GLY A 595 2.53 -17.38 13.20
CA GLY A 595 2.33 -18.81 13.03
C GLY A 595 3.61 -19.61 13.22
N ASN A 596 4.41 -19.30 14.25
CA ASN A 596 5.58 -20.03 14.72
C ASN A 596 6.71 -20.30 13.69
N ALA A 597 7.78 -20.93 14.19
CA ALA A 597 8.95 -21.34 13.43
C ALA A 597 8.64 -22.24 12.22
N GLY A 598 7.43 -22.76 12.02
CA GLY A 598 7.04 -23.61 10.88
C GLY A 598 6.73 -22.83 9.59
N VAL A 599 6.16 -21.62 9.72
CA VAL A 599 5.70 -20.82 8.57
C VAL A 599 6.12 -19.35 8.63
N ALA A 600 6.58 -18.85 9.79
CA ALA A 600 6.95 -17.45 9.96
C ALA A 600 8.06 -16.97 9.01
N GLY A 601 8.96 -17.87 8.57
CA GLY A 601 9.97 -17.53 7.58
C GLY A 601 9.33 -17.08 6.27
N ASP A 602 8.26 -17.73 5.82
CA ASP A 602 7.57 -17.37 4.59
C ASP A 602 6.93 -15.98 4.64
N SER A 603 6.33 -15.64 5.78
CA SER A 603 5.73 -14.32 6.00
C SER A 603 6.74 -13.19 6.18
N LEU A 604 7.99 -13.49 6.52
CA LEU A 604 9.04 -12.49 6.81
C LEU A 604 10.02 -12.29 5.65
N LYS A 605 10.27 -13.32 4.84
CA LYS A 605 11.11 -13.27 3.63
C LYS A 605 10.55 -12.20 2.67
N ALA A 606 11.45 -11.41 2.08
CA ALA A 606 11.13 -10.53 0.97
C ALA A 606 10.50 -11.29 -0.21
N LEU A 607 9.77 -10.56 -1.06
CA LEU A 607 9.04 -11.13 -2.20
C LEU A 607 9.94 -11.78 -3.25
N THR A 608 11.24 -11.47 -3.28
CA THR A 608 12.17 -12.01 -4.28
C THR A 608 13.62 -12.16 -3.81
N GLY A 609 14.34 -13.01 -4.57
CA GLY A 609 15.76 -13.31 -4.56
C GLY A 609 16.24 -14.20 -3.43
N TRP A 610 15.37 -15.09 -2.94
CA TRP A 610 15.68 -16.23 -2.09
C TRP A 610 16.03 -17.47 -2.92
N ASP A 611 16.95 -17.30 -3.87
CA ASP A 611 17.42 -18.34 -4.77
C ASP A 611 18.95 -18.42 -4.76
N TYR A 612 19.45 -19.57 -4.32
CA TYR A 612 20.86 -19.92 -4.36
C TYR A 612 21.09 -21.02 -5.37
N ALA A 613 22.21 -20.97 -6.09
CA ALA A 613 22.55 -21.90 -7.17
C ALA A 613 22.26 -23.36 -6.80
N GLY A 614 21.30 -23.98 -7.51
CA GLY A 614 20.91 -25.38 -7.35
C GLY A 614 19.75 -25.65 -6.38
N THR A 615 19.10 -24.61 -5.83
CA THR A 615 17.88 -24.74 -5.01
C THR A 615 16.67 -24.15 -5.74
N ALA A 616 15.47 -24.67 -5.47
CA ALA A 616 14.23 -24.11 -6.00
C ALA A 616 14.02 -22.70 -5.43
N ASP A 617 13.53 -21.78 -6.27
CA ASP A 617 13.15 -20.44 -5.84
C ASP A 617 12.07 -20.53 -4.76
N ASN A 618 12.35 -19.95 -3.59
CA ASN A 618 11.49 -20.05 -2.41
C ASN A 618 11.41 -18.68 -1.73
N ASN A 619 10.95 -17.70 -2.49
CA ASN A 619 10.65 -16.36 -2.00
C ASN A 619 9.59 -16.38 -0.89
N GLY A 620 9.52 -15.31 -0.11
CA GLY A 620 8.44 -15.12 0.84
C GLY A 620 7.26 -14.37 0.27
N VAL A 621 6.24 -14.24 1.10
CA VAL A 621 5.06 -13.40 0.82
C VAL A 621 5.17 -12.02 1.46
N ASP A 622 6.20 -11.78 2.29
CA ASP A 622 6.41 -10.54 3.06
C ASP A 622 5.11 -9.95 3.61
N ALA A 623 4.28 -10.80 4.23
CA ALA A 623 2.88 -10.50 4.53
C ALA A 623 2.70 -9.31 5.50
N TYR A 624 3.76 -8.93 6.20
CA TYR A 624 3.76 -7.88 7.22
C TYR A 624 4.81 -6.81 6.97
N GLY A 625 5.44 -6.78 5.80
CA GLY A 625 6.45 -5.79 5.42
C GLY A 625 7.74 -5.88 6.22
N PHE A 626 8.12 -7.05 6.70
CA PHE A 626 9.42 -7.21 7.33
C PHE A 626 10.56 -7.21 6.29
N ALA A 627 10.32 -7.70 5.08
CA ALA A 627 11.25 -7.66 3.95
C ALA A 627 12.65 -8.22 4.25
N ALA A 628 12.74 -9.42 4.81
CA ALA A 628 14.04 -10.06 5.05
C ALA A 628 14.76 -10.37 3.73
N LEU A 629 15.98 -9.85 3.58
CA LEU A 629 16.85 -10.06 2.41
C LEU A 629 17.87 -11.17 2.69
N PRO A 630 18.11 -12.13 1.78
CA PRO A 630 19.04 -13.24 2.01
C PRO A 630 20.50 -12.84 1.82
N THR A 631 20.99 -11.98 2.72
CA THR A 631 22.33 -11.38 2.64
C THR A 631 23.46 -12.34 3.01
N GLY A 632 23.14 -13.48 3.62
CA GLY A 632 24.11 -14.41 4.17
C GLY A 632 24.81 -13.83 5.40
N ARG A 633 26.05 -14.25 5.63
CA ARG A 633 26.91 -13.74 6.69
C ARG A 633 28.37 -13.72 6.28
N MET A 634 29.14 -12.84 6.89
CA MET A 634 30.60 -12.80 6.73
C MET A 634 31.27 -13.77 7.71
N VAL A 635 32.09 -14.69 7.21
CA VAL A 635 32.82 -15.69 8.03
C VAL A 635 34.27 -15.28 8.30
N SER A 636 34.85 -14.48 7.41
CA SER A 636 36.16 -13.81 7.59
C SER A 636 36.19 -12.51 6.78
N THR A 637 37.19 -11.65 6.96
CA THR A 637 37.29 -10.30 6.35
C THR A 637 37.23 -10.26 4.81
N SER A 638 37.29 -11.41 4.14
CA SER A 638 37.20 -11.54 2.68
C SER A 638 36.34 -12.73 2.24
N SER A 639 35.50 -13.29 3.13
CA SER A 639 34.68 -14.46 2.81
C SER A 639 33.27 -14.34 3.39
N TRP A 640 32.29 -14.59 2.53
CA TRP A 640 30.86 -14.62 2.85
C TRP A 640 30.30 -16.01 2.55
N SER A 641 29.27 -16.38 3.31
CA SER A 641 28.58 -17.66 3.17
C SER A 641 27.09 -17.44 3.03
N ASN A 642 26.44 -18.30 2.23
CA ASN A 642 24.98 -18.40 2.12
C ASN A 642 24.28 -17.11 1.65
N VAL A 643 24.97 -16.29 0.85
CA VAL A 643 24.36 -15.13 0.17
C VAL A 643 23.40 -15.65 -0.89
N GLY A 644 22.18 -15.12 -0.93
CA GLY A 644 21.06 -15.58 -1.75
C GLY A 644 20.24 -16.71 -1.14
N SER A 645 20.71 -17.37 -0.08
CA SER A 645 19.97 -18.45 0.59
C SER A 645 19.55 -18.16 2.02
N ASN A 646 20.33 -17.39 2.79
CA ASN A 646 20.08 -17.21 4.22
C ASN A 646 20.19 -15.75 4.63
N VAL A 647 19.56 -15.39 5.74
CA VAL A 647 19.89 -14.16 6.50
C VAL A 647 20.08 -14.50 7.96
N TYR A 648 20.95 -13.74 8.62
CA TYR A 648 21.28 -13.93 10.03
C TYR A 648 21.19 -12.57 10.73
N TYR A 649 20.42 -12.50 11.81
CA TYR A 649 20.27 -11.29 12.62
C TYR A 649 20.74 -11.53 14.05
N TRP A 650 21.64 -10.70 14.54
CA TRP A 650 22.08 -10.80 15.92
C TRP A 650 20.93 -10.59 16.91
N SER A 651 20.94 -11.39 17.97
CA SER A 651 20.20 -11.11 19.21
C SER A 651 21.15 -10.53 20.26
N SER A 652 20.59 -9.87 21.27
CA SER A 652 21.37 -9.28 22.36
C SER A 652 21.99 -10.31 23.31
N GLU A 653 21.49 -11.53 23.32
CA GLU A 653 21.96 -12.62 24.18
C GLU A 653 23.26 -13.25 23.70
N GLU A 654 24.13 -13.56 24.65
CA GLU A 654 25.31 -14.38 24.40
C GLU A 654 25.08 -15.86 24.72
N ASP A 655 25.91 -16.71 24.12
CA ASP A 655 25.97 -18.14 24.39
C ASP A 655 27.42 -18.51 24.75
N GLY A 656 27.77 -18.19 26.00
CA GLY A 656 29.09 -18.44 26.53
C GLY A 656 30.20 -17.58 25.91
N THR A 657 31.43 -18.11 25.94
CA THR A 657 32.66 -17.35 25.72
C THR A 657 32.89 -16.97 24.26
N TYR A 658 32.47 -17.81 23.32
CA TYR A 658 32.78 -17.66 21.89
C TYR A 658 31.56 -17.46 21.01
N GLU A 659 30.37 -17.80 21.50
CA GLU A 659 29.14 -17.83 20.70
C GLU A 659 28.11 -16.83 21.22
N ALA A 660 27.22 -16.40 20.34
CA ALA A 660 26.09 -15.56 20.65
C ALA A 660 24.87 -16.00 19.86
N GLN A 661 23.71 -15.58 20.35
CA GLN A 661 22.42 -15.98 19.80
C GLN A 661 22.06 -15.11 18.59
N TYR A 662 21.43 -15.72 17.60
CA TYR A 662 20.93 -15.05 16.40
C TYR A 662 19.64 -15.70 15.90
N SER A 663 18.85 -14.92 15.17
CA SER A 663 17.75 -15.44 14.37
C SER A 663 18.17 -15.70 12.93
N ASN A 664 17.66 -16.78 12.34
CA ASN A 664 17.95 -17.17 10.96
C ASN A 664 16.67 -17.47 10.17
N ILE A 665 16.64 -16.97 8.94
CA ILE A 665 15.69 -17.34 7.90
C ILE A 665 16.50 -17.92 6.72
N ASN A 666 16.00 -18.96 6.05
CA ASN A 666 16.66 -19.60 4.92
C ASN A 666 15.70 -19.91 3.77
N ASN A 667 16.23 -20.25 2.61
CA ASN A 667 15.49 -20.50 1.38
C ASN A 667 14.95 -21.93 1.24
N ILE A 668 15.37 -22.91 2.05
CA ILE A 668 14.89 -24.29 1.90
C ILE A 668 13.61 -24.50 2.72
N TYR A 669 13.49 -23.81 3.84
CA TYR A 669 12.40 -24.00 4.79
C TYR A 669 11.65 -22.69 4.99
N THR A 670 10.33 -22.78 5.13
CA THR A 670 9.45 -21.69 5.60
C THR A 670 9.69 -21.32 7.08
N LYS A 671 10.82 -21.77 7.65
CA LYS A 671 11.07 -21.82 9.08
C LYS A 671 11.91 -20.65 9.58
N PHE A 672 11.53 -20.09 10.73
CA PHE A 672 12.28 -19.08 11.47
C PHE A 672 12.97 -19.76 12.66
N TYR A 673 14.30 -19.72 12.71
CA TYR A 673 15.06 -20.42 13.74
C TYR A 673 15.82 -19.47 14.66
N LEU A 674 16.00 -19.91 15.91
CA LEU A 674 16.87 -19.30 16.90
C LEU A 674 18.06 -20.25 17.15
N PHE A 675 19.28 -19.78 16.84
CA PHE A 675 20.51 -20.57 16.91
C PHE A 675 21.63 -19.77 17.59
N GLN A 676 22.71 -20.48 17.93
CA GLN A 676 23.97 -19.91 18.37
C GLN A 676 25.04 -19.97 17.28
N GLY A 677 26.01 -19.06 17.35
CA GLY A 677 27.20 -19.11 16.50
C GLY A 677 28.27 -18.10 16.90
N SER A 678 29.43 -18.24 16.27
CA SER A 678 30.64 -17.49 16.63
C SER A 678 30.44 -15.97 16.63
N LYS A 679 30.79 -15.32 17.74
CA LYS A 679 30.78 -13.84 17.92
C LYS A 679 31.63 -13.09 16.88
N LYS A 680 32.53 -13.80 16.18
CA LYS A 680 33.40 -13.25 15.11
C LYS A 680 32.70 -13.06 13.77
N TYR A 681 31.58 -13.74 13.53
CA TYR A 681 30.89 -13.62 12.25
C TYR A 681 30.28 -12.23 12.10
N GLY A 682 30.33 -11.71 10.88
CA GLY A 682 29.59 -10.50 10.52
C GLY A 682 28.17 -10.87 10.14
N GLN A 683 27.18 -10.39 10.90
CA GLN A 683 25.76 -10.62 10.64
C GLN A 683 25.00 -9.29 10.63
N SER A 684 23.81 -9.28 10.04
CA SER A 684 23.00 -8.07 9.97
C SER A 684 22.39 -7.72 11.33
N VAL A 685 22.09 -6.45 11.53
CA VAL A 685 21.32 -5.97 12.69
C VAL A 685 20.00 -5.40 12.19
N ARG A 686 18.91 -5.77 12.85
CA ARG A 686 17.57 -5.28 12.57
C ARG A 686 16.95 -4.83 13.88
N CYS A 687 16.76 -3.53 14.03
CA CYS A 687 16.35 -2.95 15.30
C CYS A 687 14.84 -2.99 15.49
N ILE A 688 14.44 -3.03 16.76
CA ILE A 688 13.05 -2.94 17.20
C ILE A 688 12.84 -1.67 18.03
N LYS A 689 11.67 -1.03 17.91
CA LYS A 689 11.34 0.20 18.63
C LYS A 689 10.94 -0.12 20.07
N GLY A 690 11.53 0.59 21.04
CA GLY A 690 11.19 0.45 22.45
C GLY A 690 12.40 0.58 23.37
N ASP A 691 12.14 0.63 24.68
CA ASP A 691 13.16 0.72 25.70
C ASP A 691 13.79 -0.67 25.96
N PRO A 692 15.10 -0.85 25.75
CA PRO A 692 15.78 -2.13 25.98
C PRO A 692 15.69 -2.64 27.42
N SER A 693 15.47 -1.76 28.40
CA SER A 693 15.31 -2.15 29.81
C SER A 693 13.99 -2.87 30.10
N THR A 694 13.00 -2.70 29.22
CA THR A 694 11.71 -3.41 29.26
C THR A 694 11.74 -4.73 28.48
N ALA A 695 12.78 -4.95 27.66
CA ALA A 695 12.97 -6.17 26.90
C ALA A 695 13.45 -7.30 27.83
N ALA A 696 12.53 -8.22 28.15
CA ALA A 696 12.75 -9.26 29.14
C ALA A 696 13.76 -10.33 28.65
N ILE A 697 14.96 -10.36 29.23
CA ILE A 697 15.93 -11.45 29.09
C ILE A 697 16.06 -12.15 30.43
N LYS A 698 15.96 -13.48 30.45
CA LYS A 698 16.75 -14.28 31.40
C LYS A 698 17.19 -15.59 30.75
N SER A 699 18.51 -15.79 30.68
CA SER A 699 19.17 -17.03 30.31
C SER A 699 19.64 -17.80 31.55
N SER A 700 20.03 -19.05 31.31
CA SER A 700 20.46 -20.12 32.21
C SER A 700 21.54 -19.79 33.26
N SER A 701 21.27 -20.23 34.49
CA SER A 701 22.14 -20.69 35.59
C SER A 701 23.60 -20.20 35.70
N SER A 702 23.91 -19.55 36.84
CA SER A 702 25.12 -19.85 37.60
C SER A 702 24.76 -20.06 39.08
N SER A 703 25.27 -21.16 39.62
CA SER A 703 25.12 -21.61 41.00
C SER A 703 25.99 -20.80 41.96
N SER A 704 25.39 -20.27 43.03
CA SER A 704 26.04 -20.12 44.33
C SER A 704 25.00 -19.94 45.43
N VAL A 705 24.79 -20.99 46.23
CA VAL A 705 24.43 -20.77 47.64
C VAL A 705 25.35 -21.65 48.46
N ASP A 706 26.29 -20.98 49.12
CA ASP A 706 27.32 -21.52 49.98
C ASP A 706 26.74 -22.38 51.12
N GLU A 707 27.42 -23.51 51.38
CA GLU A 707 27.50 -24.02 52.74
C GLU A 707 28.34 -23.04 53.57
N THR A 708 27.79 -22.48 54.65
CA THR A 708 28.42 -22.58 55.98
C THR A 708 27.54 -22.09 57.13
N LYS A 709 27.52 -22.95 58.17
CA LYS A 709 27.42 -22.68 59.61
C LYS A 709 26.06 -22.36 60.24
N SER A 710 25.49 -23.42 60.80
CA SER A 710 25.14 -23.54 62.23
C SER A 710 25.05 -22.23 63.03
N SER A 711 23.83 -21.83 63.38
CA SER A 711 23.54 -21.48 64.77
C SER A 711 22.05 -21.72 65.07
N SER A 712 21.84 -22.45 66.15
CA SER A 712 20.58 -22.72 66.82
C SER A 712 19.91 -21.45 67.32
N SER A 713 18.59 -21.30 67.13
CA SER A 713 17.71 -20.93 68.23
C SER A 713 16.24 -21.21 67.89
N SER A 714 15.59 -21.76 68.90
CA SER A 714 14.27 -22.36 68.89
C SER A 714 13.14 -21.33 68.80
N ALA A 715 12.10 -21.63 68.03
CA ALA A 715 10.75 -21.16 68.32
C ALA A 715 9.71 -22.20 67.85
N LYS A 716 9.07 -22.84 68.84
CA LYS A 716 7.90 -23.71 68.70
C LYS A 716 6.66 -22.87 68.30
N LEU A 717 5.78 -23.46 67.49
CA LEU A 717 4.30 -23.41 67.51
C LEU A 717 3.83 -23.90 66.13
N SER A 718 2.78 -24.69 65.91
CA SER A 718 1.97 -25.63 66.68
C SER A 718 1.14 -26.37 65.61
N SER A 719 0.89 -27.65 65.84
CA SER A 719 0.13 -28.60 65.01
C SER A 719 -1.30 -28.17 64.66
N SER A 720 -1.79 -28.56 63.48
CA SER A 720 -3.02 -29.37 63.39
C SER A 720 -3.18 -30.11 62.05
N ALA A 721 -3.48 -31.41 62.20
CA ALA A 721 -4.16 -32.33 61.27
C ALA A 721 -3.46 -32.77 59.97
N ALA A 722 -2.64 -33.81 60.11
CA ALA A 722 -2.32 -34.75 59.04
C ALA A 722 -3.39 -35.85 58.94
N VAL A 723 -3.74 -36.28 57.72
CA VAL A 723 -4.19 -37.65 57.46
C VAL A 723 -3.46 -38.21 56.22
N SER A 724 -2.62 -39.20 56.52
CA SER A 724 -2.19 -40.35 55.71
C SER A 724 -1.41 -40.14 54.41
N SER A 725 -0.13 -39.81 54.56
CA SER A 725 0.89 -40.13 53.57
C SER A 725 1.26 -41.63 53.66
N SER A 726 0.87 -42.43 52.68
CA SER A 726 1.71 -43.57 52.30
C SER A 726 2.95 -42.99 51.64
N SER A 727 4.12 -43.21 52.24
CA SER A 727 5.41 -42.71 51.76
C SER A 727 5.78 -43.36 50.43
N TYR A 728 5.31 -42.80 49.32
CA TYR A 728 5.85 -43.11 48.02
C TYR A 728 7.28 -42.57 47.98
N VAL A 729 8.25 -43.42 47.71
CA VAL A 729 9.60 -42.96 47.34
C VAL A 729 9.44 -42.31 45.98
N VAL A 730 9.37 -40.98 45.95
CA VAL A 730 9.29 -40.23 44.69
C VAL A 730 10.64 -40.37 44.00
N THR A 731 10.72 -41.35 43.10
CA THR A 731 11.93 -41.59 42.32
C THR A 731 12.09 -40.50 41.28
N LYS A 732 13.35 -40.13 41.10
CA LYS A 732 13.85 -39.28 40.01
C LYS A 732 13.46 -39.82 38.62
N GLU A 733 13.47 -41.14 38.47
CA GLU A 733 13.03 -41.85 37.27
C GLU A 733 11.50 -42.00 37.16
N TRP A 734 11.02 -42.14 35.93
CA TRP A 734 9.60 -42.44 35.66
C TRP A 734 9.21 -43.80 36.24
N SER A 735 8.11 -43.83 37.00
CA SER A 735 7.50 -45.06 37.49
C SER A 735 5.99 -44.91 37.53
N TRP A 736 5.31 -45.92 37.01
CA TRP A 736 3.85 -46.02 36.99
C TRP A 736 3.24 -46.39 38.35
N ASP A 737 4.07 -46.76 39.33
CA ASP A 737 3.63 -47.03 40.70
C ASP A 737 3.64 -45.77 41.59
N VAL A 738 4.21 -44.67 41.10
CA VAL A 738 4.16 -43.37 41.76
C VAL A 738 2.87 -42.66 41.32
N PRO A 739 1.97 -42.31 42.25
CA PRO A 739 0.71 -41.65 41.91
C PRO A 739 0.94 -40.20 41.46
N LYS A 740 0.01 -39.65 40.67
CA LYS A 740 0.09 -38.26 40.18
C LYS A 740 0.14 -37.23 41.31
N GLU A 741 -0.51 -37.53 42.44
CA GLU A 741 -0.54 -36.67 43.62
C GLU A 741 0.85 -36.36 44.15
N ALA A 742 1.78 -37.30 44.01
CA ALA A 742 3.17 -37.16 44.44
C ALA A 742 4.05 -36.41 43.42
N ARG A 743 3.52 -36.09 42.23
CA ARG A 743 4.24 -35.39 41.16
C ARG A 743 3.94 -33.89 41.10
N PHE A 744 2.86 -33.42 41.74
CA PHE A 744 2.56 -31.99 41.84
C PHE A 744 3.58 -31.25 42.67
N ASN A 745 3.83 -29.99 42.31
CA ASN A 745 4.71 -29.14 43.07
C ASN A 745 4.07 -28.77 44.43
N PRO A 746 4.65 -29.18 45.58
CA PRO A 746 4.05 -28.93 46.89
C PRO A 746 4.02 -27.44 47.26
N ASN A 747 4.79 -26.60 46.57
CA ASN A 747 4.83 -25.16 46.79
C ASN A 747 3.77 -24.39 45.99
N ILE A 748 3.04 -25.06 45.11
CA ILE A 748 1.97 -24.45 44.31
C ILE A 748 0.61 -24.78 44.92
N LYS A 749 -0.23 -23.75 45.04
CA LYS A 749 -1.64 -23.94 45.37
C LYS A 749 -2.42 -24.24 44.10
N TYR A 750 -3.02 -25.42 44.06
CA TYR A 750 -3.89 -25.85 42.98
C TYR A 750 -5.34 -25.60 43.34
N ASP A 751 -6.11 -25.10 42.37
CA ASP A 751 -7.56 -25.12 42.43
C ASP A 751 -8.08 -26.44 41.84
N SER A 752 -9.38 -26.66 41.88
CA SER A 752 -10.02 -27.86 41.34
C SER A 752 -11.21 -27.53 40.46
N MET A 753 -11.43 -28.34 39.43
CA MET A 753 -12.66 -28.35 38.66
C MET A 753 -13.31 -29.74 38.72
N ILE A 754 -14.62 -29.80 38.55
CA ILE A 754 -15.37 -31.06 38.43
C ILE A 754 -15.83 -31.17 36.98
N ASP A 755 -15.45 -32.25 36.30
CA ASP A 755 -16.02 -32.57 34.98
C ASP A 755 -17.48 -33.04 35.19
N PRO A 756 -18.48 -32.29 34.70
CA PRO A 756 -19.87 -32.61 34.97
C PRO A 756 -20.31 -33.95 34.34
N ARG A 757 -19.56 -34.44 33.34
CA ARG A 757 -19.91 -35.62 32.54
C ARG A 757 -19.62 -36.92 33.28
N ASP A 758 -18.50 -37.01 33.99
CA ASP A 758 -18.07 -38.21 34.72
C ASP A 758 -17.84 -37.99 36.23
N LYS A 759 -18.07 -36.76 36.72
CA LYS A 759 -17.89 -36.34 38.12
C LYS A 759 -16.45 -36.45 38.64
N ARG A 760 -15.47 -36.63 37.76
CA ARG A 760 -14.06 -36.58 38.17
C ARG A 760 -13.67 -35.16 38.55
N VAL A 761 -12.81 -35.08 39.57
CA VAL A 761 -12.19 -33.84 40.02
C VAL A 761 -10.78 -33.76 39.42
N TYR A 762 -10.48 -32.66 38.75
CA TYR A 762 -9.15 -32.37 38.19
C TYR A 762 -8.55 -31.15 38.88
N LYS A 763 -7.26 -31.20 39.18
CA LYS A 763 -6.51 -29.99 39.57
C LYS A 763 -6.32 -29.07 38.38
N VAL A 764 -6.46 -27.79 38.65
CA VAL A 764 -6.23 -26.69 37.71
C VAL A 764 -5.34 -25.66 38.36
N VAL A 765 -4.64 -24.88 37.53
CA VAL A 765 -3.74 -23.85 37.99
C VAL A 765 -3.90 -22.60 37.15
N LYS A 766 -3.90 -21.44 37.81
CA LYS A 766 -3.80 -20.15 37.13
C LYS A 766 -2.33 -19.85 36.90
N ILE A 767 -1.90 -19.89 35.64
CA ILE A 767 -0.56 -19.47 35.23
C ILE A 767 -0.64 -17.97 34.99
N GLU A 768 0.07 -17.22 35.83
CA GLU A 768 0.13 -15.76 35.76
C GLU A 768 1.59 -15.31 35.71
N VAL A 769 1.95 -14.56 34.67
CA VAL A 769 3.26 -13.93 34.50
C VAL A 769 3.03 -12.42 34.46
N LYS A 770 3.07 -11.79 35.63
CA LYS A 770 2.67 -10.38 35.81
C LYS A 770 3.50 -9.42 34.99
N GLU A 771 4.79 -9.71 34.82
CA GLU A 771 5.71 -8.88 34.05
C GLU A 771 5.44 -8.94 32.53
N ARG A 772 4.61 -9.89 32.07
CA ARG A 772 4.33 -10.11 30.64
C ARG A 772 2.83 -10.15 30.32
N ASP A 773 1.99 -9.67 31.24
CA ASP A 773 0.53 -9.58 31.10
C ASP A 773 -0.15 -10.90 30.65
N TYR A 774 0.38 -12.04 31.09
CA TYR A 774 -0.20 -13.34 30.80
C TYR A 774 -0.98 -13.85 32.01
N SER A 775 -2.24 -14.26 31.79
CA SER A 775 -3.09 -14.80 32.83
C SER A 775 -4.12 -15.79 32.26
N LYS A 776 -3.88 -17.10 32.41
CA LYS A 776 -4.79 -18.16 31.94
C LYS A 776 -4.87 -19.31 32.93
N VAL A 777 -6.03 -19.98 32.97
CA VAL A 777 -6.25 -21.16 33.83
C VAL A 777 -6.12 -22.43 33.00
N TRP A 778 -5.18 -23.28 33.36
CA TRP A 778 -4.88 -24.54 32.69
C TRP A 778 -5.23 -25.72 33.58
N MET A 779 -5.59 -26.85 32.97
CA MET A 779 -5.53 -28.13 33.68
C MET A 779 -4.08 -28.43 34.08
N ALA A 780 -3.86 -28.77 35.35
CA ALA A 780 -2.59 -29.28 35.85
C ALA A 780 -2.48 -30.81 35.63
N GLU A 781 -3.61 -31.45 35.35
CA GLU A 781 -3.72 -32.89 35.07
C GLU A 781 -4.08 -33.13 33.60
N ASN A 782 -3.65 -34.28 33.08
CA ASN A 782 -4.11 -34.72 31.77
C ASN A 782 -5.55 -35.28 31.88
N LEU A 783 -6.36 -35.02 30.86
CA LEU A 783 -7.76 -35.46 30.84
C LEU A 783 -7.89 -37.01 30.86
N ASN A 784 -8.80 -37.54 31.69
CA ASN A 784 -9.08 -38.98 31.83
C ASN A 784 -10.56 -39.33 31.54
N TYR A 785 -11.20 -38.59 30.62
CA TYR A 785 -12.57 -38.83 30.21
C TYR A 785 -12.67 -40.01 29.22
N SER A 786 -13.71 -40.85 29.35
CA SER A 786 -13.77 -42.14 28.63
C SER A 786 -15.15 -42.65 28.24
N ASP A 787 -16.20 -41.86 28.47
CA ASP A 787 -17.57 -42.28 28.16
C ASP A 787 -17.81 -42.24 26.65
N SER A 788 -17.52 -43.36 25.98
CA SER A 788 -17.78 -43.54 24.55
C SER A 788 -19.25 -43.72 24.18
N VAL A 789 -20.15 -43.81 25.17
CA VAL A 789 -21.61 -43.84 24.94
C VAL A 789 -22.12 -42.42 24.75
N ARG A 790 -21.73 -41.50 25.64
CA ARG A 790 -22.06 -40.07 25.52
C ARG A 790 -21.22 -39.34 24.50
N THR A 791 -20.00 -39.79 24.26
CA THR A 791 -19.07 -39.16 23.31
C THR A 791 -18.56 -40.20 22.31
N PRO A 792 -19.31 -40.47 21.23
CA PRO A 792 -19.02 -41.59 20.32
C PRO A 792 -17.67 -41.52 19.61
N SER A 793 -17.08 -40.32 19.48
CA SER A 793 -15.72 -40.13 18.92
C SER A 793 -14.63 -40.86 19.70
N LEU A 794 -14.87 -41.24 20.95
CA LEU A 794 -13.93 -41.99 21.79
C LEU A 794 -13.88 -43.50 21.46
N LYS A 795 -14.89 -44.03 20.75
CA LYS A 795 -15.04 -45.48 20.53
C LYS A 795 -13.85 -46.04 19.75
N GLY A 796 -13.04 -46.87 20.41
CA GLY A 796 -11.82 -47.45 19.82
C GLY A 796 -10.72 -46.42 19.52
N LYS A 797 -10.79 -45.22 20.09
CA LYS A 797 -9.89 -44.09 19.80
C LYS A 797 -9.29 -43.43 21.06
N SER A 798 -9.48 -44.05 22.22
CA SER A 798 -8.88 -43.62 23.49
C SER A 798 -8.43 -44.82 24.33
N TRP A 799 -7.30 -44.70 25.04
CA TRP A 799 -6.66 -45.81 25.74
C TRP A 799 -5.95 -45.37 27.02
N CYS A 800 -5.78 -46.34 27.93
CA CYS A 800 -4.79 -46.27 29.01
C CYS A 800 -3.45 -46.83 28.54
N TYR A 801 -2.36 -46.47 29.21
CA TYR A 801 -1.10 -47.18 28.99
C TYR A 801 -1.32 -48.68 29.23
N ARG A 802 -0.94 -49.53 28.26
CA ARG A 802 -1.17 -50.99 28.29
C ARG A 802 -2.60 -51.40 28.67
N ASP A 803 -3.58 -50.57 28.33
CA ASP A 803 -5.02 -50.77 28.61
C ASP A 803 -5.36 -50.97 30.10
N SER A 804 -4.50 -50.51 31.01
CA SER A 804 -4.71 -50.64 32.45
C SER A 804 -5.30 -49.36 33.05
N ALA A 805 -6.50 -49.47 33.64
CA ALA A 805 -7.17 -48.36 34.31
C ALA A 805 -6.30 -47.73 35.43
N LYS A 806 -5.48 -48.54 36.11
CA LYS A 806 -4.51 -48.06 37.12
C LYS A 806 -3.60 -46.97 36.56
N TYR A 807 -3.12 -47.14 35.33
CA TYR A 807 -2.18 -46.20 34.72
C TYR A 807 -2.86 -44.93 34.21
N CYS A 808 -4.12 -45.02 33.78
CA CYS A 808 -4.93 -43.84 33.48
C CYS A 808 -5.11 -42.91 34.69
N GLU A 809 -5.24 -43.47 35.90
CA GLU A 809 -5.33 -42.65 37.12
C GLU A 809 -4.03 -41.90 37.43
N VAL A 810 -2.89 -42.35 36.89
CA VAL A 810 -1.58 -41.68 37.03
C VAL A 810 -1.37 -40.63 35.93
N SER A 811 -1.62 -40.98 34.66
CA SER A 811 -1.19 -40.15 33.52
C SER A 811 -2.30 -39.45 32.76
N GLY A 812 -3.57 -39.74 33.09
CA GLY A 812 -4.67 -39.52 32.16
C GLY A 812 -4.64 -40.48 30.96
N ARG A 813 -5.48 -40.20 29.97
CA ARG A 813 -5.68 -41.03 28.77
C ARG A 813 -4.94 -40.51 27.55
N TYR A 814 -4.72 -41.43 26.62
CA TYR A 814 -4.27 -41.13 25.27
C TYR A 814 -5.48 -41.10 24.34
N TYR A 815 -5.59 -40.07 23.52
CA TYR A 815 -6.66 -39.88 22.54
C TYR A 815 -6.01 -39.78 21.15
N THR A 816 -6.68 -40.32 20.13
CA THR A 816 -6.37 -39.91 18.75
C THR A 816 -6.76 -38.45 18.54
N TRP A 817 -6.20 -37.79 17.52
CA TRP A 817 -6.55 -36.38 17.26
C TRP A 817 -8.06 -36.22 16.99
N ALA A 818 -8.66 -37.13 16.21
CA ALA A 818 -10.10 -37.14 15.95
C ALA A 818 -10.95 -37.29 17.23
N ALA A 819 -10.47 -38.02 18.23
CA ALA A 819 -11.13 -38.10 19.54
C ALA A 819 -10.92 -36.82 20.36
N ALA A 820 -9.74 -36.19 20.27
CA ALA A 820 -9.42 -34.96 20.99
C ALA A 820 -10.26 -33.75 20.52
N ILE A 821 -10.50 -33.62 19.21
CA ILE A 821 -11.38 -32.57 18.65
C ILE A 821 -12.87 -32.93 18.69
N ASP A 822 -13.21 -34.12 19.21
CA ASP A 822 -14.56 -34.70 19.16
C ASP A 822 -15.18 -34.67 17.75
N SER A 823 -14.50 -35.30 16.79
CA SER A 823 -14.87 -35.23 15.37
C SER A 823 -16.30 -35.71 15.08
N VAL A 824 -16.89 -36.55 15.93
CA VAL A 824 -18.28 -37.01 15.75
C VAL A 824 -19.27 -35.91 16.12
N ALA A 825 -19.00 -35.12 17.17
CA ALA A 825 -19.82 -33.96 17.49
C ALA A 825 -19.87 -32.97 16.31
N LEU A 826 -18.72 -32.75 15.67
CA LEU A 826 -18.60 -31.91 14.47
C LEU A 826 -19.37 -32.46 13.26
N VAL A 827 -19.35 -33.79 13.03
CA VAL A 827 -20.19 -34.43 11.98
C VAL A 827 -21.68 -34.24 12.25
N SER A 828 -22.08 -34.26 13.51
CA SER A 828 -23.49 -34.14 13.92
C SER A 828 -23.99 -32.71 14.08
N ASP A 829 -23.17 -31.71 13.76
CA ASP A 829 -23.55 -30.31 13.83
C ASP A 829 -24.71 -30.00 12.88
N THR A 830 -25.80 -29.43 13.40
CA THR A 830 -27.03 -29.18 12.63
C THR A 830 -26.93 -27.95 11.72
N VAL A 831 -25.91 -27.11 11.92
CA VAL A 831 -25.66 -25.86 11.19
C VAL A 831 -24.61 -26.09 10.11
N ALA A 832 -23.51 -26.77 10.43
CA ALA A 832 -22.40 -27.04 9.51
C ALA A 832 -21.72 -28.40 9.82
N PRO A 833 -22.30 -29.53 9.38
CA PRO A 833 -21.76 -30.85 9.66
C PRO A 833 -20.42 -31.06 8.95
N LEU A 834 -19.41 -31.50 9.71
CA LEU A 834 -18.04 -31.65 9.22
C LEU A 834 -17.50 -33.07 9.46
N ASP A 835 -17.29 -33.84 8.39
CA ASP A 835 -16.73 -35.20 8.44
C ASP A 835 -15.24 -35.22 8.17
N CYS A 836 -14.47 -35.38 9.25
CA CYS A 836 -13.02 -35.23 9.19
C CYS A 836 -12.25 -36.12 10.17
N GLY A 837 -10.93 -36.26 9.96
CA GLY A 837 -10.08 -37.14 10.76
C GLY A 837 -8.86 -37.64 9.98
N TYR A 838 -8.43 -38.88 10.21
CA TYR A 838 -7.35 -39.45 9.41
C TYR A 838 -7.85 -39.80 8.00
N GLY A 839 -7.16 -39.32 6.98
CA GLY A 839 -7.54 -39.42 5.57
C GLY A 839 -8.53 -38.35 5.09
N LYS A 840 -8.93 -37.39 5.94
CA LYS A 840 -9.87 -36.31 5.60
C LYS A 840 -9.52 -35.01 6.33
N THR A 841 -9.49 -33.89 5.62
CA THR A 841 -9.28 -32.56 6.21
C THR A 841 -10.53 -32.06 6.96
N CYS A 842 -10.33 -31.30 8.03
CA CYS A 842 -11.34 -30.69 8.88
C CYS A 842 -11.55 -29.19 8.60
N GLU A 843 -10.60 -28.47 7.98
CA GLU A 843 -10.74 -27.02 7.68
C GLU A 843 -11.32 -26.18 8.85
N LEU A 844 -10.86 -26.46 10.09
CA LEU A 844 -11.49 -25.92 11.31
C LEU A 844 -11.38 -24.39 11.46
N GLY A 845 -10.61 -23.69 10.61
CA GLY A 845 -10.36 -22.25 10.73
C GLY A 845 -9.63 -21.88 12.04
N GLU A 846 -9.66 -20.59 12.40
CA GLU A 846 -9.05 -20.06 13.64
C GLU A 846 -9.97 -20.15 14.88
N GLN A 847 -11.10 -20.85 14.77
CA GLN A 847 -12.08 -20.89 15.84
C GLN A 847 -11.63 -21.75 17.03
N ARG A 848 -12.04 -21.35 18.23
CA ARG A 848 -11.78 -22.09 19.45
C ARG A 848 -12.58 -23.39 19.46
N ILE A 849 -11.89 -24.53 19.59
CA ILE A 849 -12.52 -25.86 19.56
C ILE A 849 -12.62 -26.41 20.98
N GLN A 850 -13.86 -26.52 21.50
CA GLN A 850 -14.10 -27.20 22.77
C GLN A 850 -13.49 -28.62 22.74
N GLY A 851 -13.82 -29.38 21.70
CA GLY A 851 -13.36 -30.76 21.52
C GLY A 851 -13.78 -31.64 22.70
N ILE A 852 -12.89 -32.53 23.13
CA ILE A 852 -13.16 -33.45 24.24
C ILE A 852 -13.15 -32.78 25.63
N CYS A 853 -12.78 -31.50 25.71
CA CYS A 853 -12.77 -30.75 26.95
C CYS A 853 -14.20 -30.50 27.48
N PRO A 854 -14.38 -30.42 28.81
CA PRO A 854 -15.69 -30.15 29.40
C PRO A 854 -16.17 -28.71 29.12
N ASP A 855 -17.46 -28.46 29.25
CA ASP A 855 -18.04 -27.13 28.99
C ASP A 855 -17.33 -26.01 29.78
N GLY A 856 -17.06 -24.88 29.11
CA GLY A 856 -16.26 -23.77 29.65
C GLY A 856 -14.74 -23.98 29.57
N TRP A 857 -14.31 -25.05 28.90
CA TRP A 857 -12.92 -25.38 28.60
C TRP A 857 -12.79 -25.82 27.15
N HIS A 858 -11.62 -25.63 26.57
CA HIS A 858 -11.36 -26.03 25.20
C HIS A 858 -10.01 -26.71 25.03
N LEU A 859 -9.88 -27.42 23.91
CA LEU A 859 -8.63 -27.97 23.45
C LEU A 859 -7.78 -26.80 22.96
N PRO A 860 -6.61 -26.52 23.60
CA PRO A 860 -5.82 -25.36 23.25
C PRO A 860 -5.40 -25.42 21.79
N ASN A 861 -5.54 -24.30 21.10
CA ASN A 861 -5.03 -24.18 19.75
C ASN A 861 -3.49 -24.03 19.78
N ARG A 862 -2.91 -24.02 18.58
CA ARG A 862 -1.47 -23.88 18.41
C ARG A 862 -0.93 -22.60 19.06
N ASP A 863 -1.66 -21.50 18.95
CA ASP A 863 -1.21 -20.20 19.41
C ASP A 863 -1.26 -20.13 20.94
N GLU A 864 -2.25 -20.72 21.60
CA GLU A 864 -2.33 -20.83 23.06
C GLU A 864 -1.15 -21.61 23.65
N TRP A 865 -0.70 -22.65 22.97
CA TRP A 865 0.54 -23.34 23.31
C TRP A 865 1.80 -22.50 23.03
N GLY A 866 1.82 -21.77 21.92
CA GLY A 866 2.92 -20.86 21.56
C GLY A 866 3.08 -19.71 22.55
N TRP A 867 1.99 -19.02 22.88
CA TRP A 867 1.91 -17.97 23.89
C TRP A 867 2.35 -18.48 25.25
N LEU A 868 1.83 -19.63 25.71
CA LEU A 868 2.27 -20.23 26.98
C LEU A 868 3.80 -20.41 26.99
N SER A 869 4.39 -20.96 25.93
CA SER A 869 5.86 -21.11 25.82
C SER A 869 6.60 -19.77 25.89
N VAL A 870 6.14 -18.77 25.14
CA VAL A 870 6.78 -17.46 25.06
C VAL A 870 6.71 -16.69 26.38
N TYR A 871 5.55 -16.65 27.01
CA TYR A 871 5.35 -15.98 28.28
C TYR A 871 6.16 -16.60 29.43
N LEU A 872 6.50 -17.88 29.32
CA LEU A 872 7.32 -18.59 30.31
C LEU A 872 8.85 -18.50 30.08
N GLY A 873 9.30 -17.67 29.13
CA GLY A 873 10.74 -17.52 28.83
C GLY A 873 11.18 -18.14 27.50
N ASN A 874 10.24 -18.34 26.57
CA ASN A 874 10.39 -19.00 25.27
C ASN A 874 10.71 -20.49 25.35
N ALA A 875 10.81 -21.12 24.17
CA ALA A 875 11.15 -22.52 24.03
C ALA A 875 12.33 -22.90 24.94
N GLY A 876 13.43 -22.15 24.95
CA GLY A 876 14.65 -22.45 25.72
C GLY A 876 14.53 -22.55 27.24
N VAL A 877 13.40 -22.19 27.86
CA VAL A 877 13.19 -22.26 29.32
C VAL A 877 11.81 -22.85 29.68
N ALA A 878 10.82 -22.73 28.79
CA ALA A 878 9.45 -23.14 29.04
C ALA A 878 9.31 -24.64 29.33
N GLY A 879 10.13 -25.50 28.68
CA GLY A 879 10.12 -26.93 28.93
C GLY A 879 10.44 -27.25 30.40
N ASP A 880 11.54 -26.72 30.93
CA ASP A 880 11.91 -26.94 32.34
C ASP A 880 10.90 -26.35 33.31
N THR A 881 10.29 -25.23 32.92
CA THR A 881 9.34 -24.51 33.76
C THR A 881 8.02 -25.25 33.92
N LEU A 882 7.60 -26.02 32.91
CA LEU A 882 6.32 -26.75 32.86
C LEU A 882 6.44 -28.24 33.26
N LYS A 883 7.62 -28.85 33.06
CA LYS A 883 7.90 -30.24 33.45
C LYS A 883 7.73 -30.43 34.97
N ALA A 884 7.18 -31.57 35.35
CA ALA A 884 7.08 -31.97 36.75
C ALA A 884 8.46 -32.07 37.43
N LEU A 885 8.47 -31.90 38.76
CA LEU A 885 9.69 -31.92 39.60
C LEU A 885 10.48 -33.24 39.55
N THR A 886 9.84 -34.33 39.15
CA THR A 886 10.42 -35.67 39.13
C THR A 886 9.81 -36.52 38.00
N GLY A 887 10.52 -37.56 37.58
CA GLY A 887 10.03 -38.56 36.64
C GLY A 887 10.57 -38.40 35.22
N TRP A 888 11.38 -37.38 34.94
CA TRP A 888 11.97 -37.13 33.61
C TRP A 888 13.37 -37.72 33.44
N ASP A 889 13.90 -38.39 34.47
CA ASP A 889 15.20 -39.04 34.39
C ASP A 889 15.06 -40.38 33.63
N TYR A 890 15.76 -40.48 32.50
CA TYR A 890 15.83 -41.65 31.64
C TYR A 890 17.26 -42.21 31.65
N ALA A 891 17.40 -43.52 31.61
CA ALA A 891 18.69 -44.19 31.77
C ALA A 891 19.73 -43.69 30.75
N GLY A 892 20.82 -43.07 31.25
CA GLY A 892 21.98 -42.66 30.45
C GLY A 892 22.08 -41.17 30.10
N THR A 893 21.21 -40.30 30.59
CA THR A 893 21.27 -38.83 30.36
C THR A 893 21.45 -38.04 31.67
N GLU A 894 22.08 -36.86 31.62
CA GLU A 894 22.14 -35.94 32.76
C GLU A 894 20.72 -35.49 33.17
N ASN A 895 20.45 -35.42 34.49
CA ASN A 895 19.11 -35.17 35.04
C ASN A 895 18.48 -33.90 34.47
N ASN A 896 17.24 -33.99 33.97
CA ASN A 896 16.52 -32.85 33.39
C ASN A 896 15.04 -32.80 33.80
N ASN A 897 14.79 -33.08 35.09
CA ASN A 897 13.50 -32.78 35.71
C ASN A 897 13.20 -31.27 35.61
N GLY A 898 11.92 -30.94 35.51
CA GLY A 898 11.50 -29.56 35.53
C GLY A 898 11.51 -28.96 36.93
N VAL A 899 11.29 -27.65 36.98
CA VAL A 899 11.07 -26.89 38.22
C VAL A 899 9.59 -26.70 38.53
N ASP A 900 8.70 -27.06 37.60
CA ASP A 900 7.25 -26.91 37.70
C ASP A 900 6.82 -25.57 38.34
N ALA A 901 7.41 -24.47 37.86
CA ALA A 901 7.40 -23.19 38.56
C ALA A 901 5.99 -22.58 38.68
N TYR A 902 5.08 -23.01 37.80
CA TYR A 902 3.69 -22.52 37.74
C TYR A 902 2.67 -23.62 38.02
N GLY A 903 3.11 -24.80 38.47
CA GLY A 903 2.22 -25.92 38.78
C GLY A 903 1.50 -26.51 37.56
N PHE A 904 2.12 -26.45 36.38
CA PHE A 904 1.56 -27.13 35.22
C PHE A 904 1.73 -28.65 35.36
N THR A 905 2.85 -29.12 35.90
CA THR A 905 3.08 -30.55 36.18
C THR A 905 2.96 -31.43 34.93
N ALA A 906 3.79 -31.18 33.91
CA ALA A 906 3.87 -32.07 32.74
C ALA A 906 4.57 -33.40 33.08
N LEU A 907 3.90 -34.51 32.80
CA LEU A 907 4.41 -35.87 33.06
C LEU A 907 4.94 -36.50 31.75
N PRO A 908 6.10 -37.18 31.74
CA PRO A 908 6.69 -37.75 30.53
C PRO A 908 6.01 -39.07 30.14
N THR A 909 4.76 -38.97 29.72
CA THR A 909 3.89 -40.12 29.47
C THR A 909 4.07 -40.73 28.08
N GLY A 910 4.98 -40.21 27.26
CA GLY A 910 5.19 -40.60 25.87
C GLY A 910 3.90 -40.58 25.04
N ARG A 911 3.83 -41.43 24.01
CA ARG A 911 2.64 -41.58 23.14
C ARG A 911 2.43 -43.01 22.68
N ARG A 912 1.19 -43.33 22.30
CA ARG A 912 0.84 -44.59 21.62
C ARG A 912 0.99 -44.42 20.11
N VAL A 913 1.73 -45.31 19.45
CA VAL A 913 1.97 -45.25 18.00
C VAL A 913 1.26 -46.35 17.21
N SER A 914 0.92 -47.47 17.86
CA SER A 914 0.11 -48.55 17.31
C SER A 914 -0.64 -49.27 18.43
N GLU A 915 -1.42 -50.30 18.11
CA GLU A 915 -2.20 -51.04 19.10
C GLU A 915 -1.39 -51.63 20.24
N THR A 916 -0.15 -52.04 19.95
CA THR A 916 0.72 -52.74 20.91
C THR A 916 1.97 -51.94 21.27
N SER A 917 2.14 -50.72 20.75
CA SER A 917 3.39 -49.96 20.86
C SER A 917 3.21 -48.57 21.44
N TRP A 918 4.00 -48.29 22.48
CA TRP A 918 4.18 -46.98 23.10
C TRP A 918 5.65 -46.58 22.98
N ARG A 919 5.90 -45.29 22.73
CA ARG A 919 7.25 -44.75 22.60
C ARG A 919 7.50 -43.65 23.61
N ASN A 920 8.76 -43.49 23.98
CA ASN A 920 9.30 -42.35 24.74
C ASN A 920 8.65 -42.15 26.12
N ILE A 921 8.20 -43.25 26.74
CA ILE A 921 7.73 -43.25 28.13
C ILE A 921 8.91 -42.89 29.03
N GLY A 922 8.73 -41.91 29.91
CA GLY A 922 9.76 -41.43 30.83
C GLY A 922 10.72 -40.40 30.24
N SER A 923 10.67 -40.14 28.93
CA SER A 923 11.54 -39.16 28.27
C SER A 923 10.78 -37.98 27.65
N ASP A 924 9.55 -38.20 27.16
CA ASP A 924 8.80 -37.21 26.42
C ASP A 924 7.34 -37.12 26.88
N VAL A 925 6.71 -35.98 26.63
CA VAL A 925 5.25 -35.85 26.63
C VAL A 925 4.78 -35.22 25.33
N TYR A 926 3.57 -35.59 24.92
CA TYR A 926 2.92 -35.06 23.73
C TYR A 926 1.48 -34.65 24.07
N TYR A 927 1.10 -33.42 23.73
CA TYR A 927 -0.27 -32.94 23.88
C TYR A 927 -0.84 -32.51 22.54
N TRP A 928 -2.04 -32.98 22.22
CA TRP A 928 -2.72 -32.52 21.02
C TRP A 928 -3.04 -31.02 21.09
N THR A 929 -2.89 -30.34 19.95
CA THR A 929 -3.51 -29.04 19.68
C THR A 929 -4.78 -29.25 18.84
N SER A 930 -5.65 -28.25 18.78
CA SER A 930 -6.80 -28.27 17.86
C SER A 930 -6.41 -28.09 16.39
N GLN A 931 -5.15 -27.76 16.08
CA GLN A 931 -4.71 -27.40 14.73
C GLN A 931 -4.44 -28.63 13.85
N GLU A 932 -5.10 -28.67 12.69
CA GLU A 932 -4.85 -29.63 11.63
C GLU A 932 -3.68 -29.16 10.74
N GLU A 933 -2.89 -30.11 10.23
CA GLU A 933 -1.86 -29.83 9.21
C GLU A 933 -2.35 -30.23 7.83
N ASP A 934 -2.76 -31.50 7.68
CA ASP A 934 -3.29 -32.04 6.42
C ASP A 934 -4.27 -33.18 6.69
N ALA A 935 -4.65 -33.94 5.65
CA ALA A 935 -5.57 -35.06 5.78
C ALA A 935 -5.07 -36.16 6.74
N TYR A 936 -3.78 -36.27 7.02
CA TYR A 936 -3.15 -37.36 7.77
C TYR A 936 -2.50 -36.90 9.09
N GLU A 937 -2.00 -35.68 9.15
CA GLU A 937 -1.24 -35.14 10.28
C GLU A 937 -1.95 -33.99 10.99
N ALA A 938 -1.68 -33.85 12.29
CA ALA A 938 -2.13 -32.74 13.11
C ALA A 938 -1.01 -32.28 14.04
N GLN A 939 -1.14 -31.05 14.55
CA GLN A 939 -0.11 -30.44 15.38
C GLN A 939 -0.24 -30.82 16.86
N TYR A 940 0.90 -30.96 17.52
CA TYR A 940 1.00 -31.26 18.95
C TYR A 940 2.14 -30.48 19.61
N SER A 941 1.99 -30.21 20.91
CA SER A 941 3.10 -29.72 21.74
C SER A 941 3.90 -30.87 22.33
N ASN A 942 5.21 -30.67 22.45
CA ASN A 942 6.16 -31.65 22.98
C ASN A 942 7.14 -31.00 23.97
N MET A 943 7.41 -31.74 25.04
CA MET A 943 8.55 -31.52 25.93
C MET A 943 9.32 -32.83 26.06
N ASN A 944 10.65 -32.75 26.12
CA ASN A 944 11.53 -33.91 26.28
C ASN A 944 12.55 -33.69 27.40
N ASN A 945 13.25 -34.76 27.76
CA ASN A 945 14.25 -34.76 28.82
C ASN A 945 15.66 -34.34 28.37
N GLN A 946 15.92 -34.19 27.07
CA GLN A 946 17.25 -33.80 26.60
C GLN A 946 17.45 -32.30 26.58
N TYR A 947 16.37 -31.56 26.43
CA TYR A 947 16.40 -30.12 26.27
C TYR A 947 15.47 -29.44 27.27
N THR A 948 15.80 -28.21 27.60
CA THR A 948 14.95 -27.28 28.34
C THR A 948 13.78 -26.77 27.48
N LYS A 949 13.64 -27.34 26.27
CA LYS A 949 12.89 -26.79 25.15
C LYS A 949 11.43 -27.28 25.07
N PHE A 950 10.52 -26.33 24.87
CA PHE A 950 9.15 -26.59 24.45
C PHE A 950 9.03 -26.51 22.93
N TYR A 951 8.44 -27.52 22.29
CA TYR A 951 8.33 -27.61 20.84
C TYR A 951 6.88 -27.76 20.39
N LEU A 952 6.58 -27.24 19.20
CA LEU A 952 5.37 -27.53 18.43
C LEU A 952 5.79 -28.33 17.19
N TYR A 953 5.21 -29.51 17.03
CA TYR A 953 5.49 -30.43 15.93
C TYR A 953 4.19 -30.91 15.29
N GLN A 954 4.31 -31.64 14.19
CA GLN A 954 3.21 -32.36 13.55
C GLN A 954 3.43 -33.87 13.63
N GLY A 955 2.35 -34.63 13.54
CA GLY A 955 2.44 -36.06 13.30
C GLY A 955 1.08 -36.70 13.09
N SER A 956 1.12 -37.99 12.74
CA SER A 956 -0.07 -38.76 12.38
C SER A 956 -1.22 -38.61 13.39
N LYS A 957 -2.40 -38.27 12.87
CA LYS A 957 -3.67 -38.19 13.61
C LYS A 957 -4.06 -39.50 14.30
N THR A 958 -3.45 -40.63 13.89
CA THR A 958 -3.67 -41.95 14.50
C THR A 958 -2.93 -42.16 15.82
N TYR A 959 -1.96 -41.31 16.16
CA TYR A 959 -1.24 -41.43 17.43
C TYR A 959 -2.14 -41.15 18.62
N GLY A 960 -1.94 -41.90 19.70
CA GLY A 960 -2.57 -41.63 20.98
C GLY A 960 -1.70 -40.68 21.79
N GLN A 961 -2.19 -39.47 22.05
CA GLN A 961 -1.49 -38.44 22.83
C GLN A 961 -2.39 -37.90 23.94
N SER A 962 -1.79 -37.27 24.95
CA SER A 962 -2.53 -36.70 26.07
C SER A 962 -3.27 -35.43 25.66
N VAL A 963 -4.31 -35.08 26.39
CA VAL A 963 -5.05 -33.82 26.23
C VAL A 963 -4.96 -33.01 27.52
N ARG A 964 -4.75 -31.71 27.38
CA ARG A 964 -4.74 -30.75 28.48
C ARG A 964 -5.55 -29.53 28.09
N CYS A 965 -6.63 -29.28 28.81
CA CYS A 965 -7.59 -28.23 28.48
C CYS A 965 -7.19 -26.89 29.12
N VAL A 966 -7.61 -25.80 28.49
CA VAL A 966 -7.49 -24.44 29.02
C VAL A 966 -8.88 -23.82 29.14
N LYS A 967 -9.08 -23.00 30.17
CA LYS A 967 -10.39 -22.41 30.51
C LYS A 967 -10.71 -21.25 29.58
N ASP A 968 -11.99 -21.11 29.23
CA ASP A 968 -12.46 -20.07 28.30
C ASP A 968 -12.20 -18.63 28.74
#